data_AF-W6A843-F1
#
_entry.id   AF-W6A843-F1
#
_cell.length_a   1.000
_cell.length_b   1.000
_cell.length_c   1.000
_cell.angle_alpha   90.00
_cell.angle_beta   90.00
_cell.angle_gamma   90.00
#
_symmetry.space_group_name_H-M   'P 1'
#
loop_
_entity.id
_entity.type
_entity.pdbx_description
1 polymer ?
#
loop_
_entity_poly.entity_id
_entity_poly.type
_entity_poly.pdbx_seq_one_letter_code
_entity_poly.pdbx_strand_id
1 'polypeptide(L)'
;MKKLITLLGSLSLTASASTMAVACGTDYDQKKDGNSILIKFLNSLNGTAEIDASDVLWQLINTDGPANRSQFLLEMLQLFNVSLLANSETNFAGEDNILDEDNEYVNKELGNNLINKFKALNTAVDLQIQREKDDYKRTNGKKWEKKWKQMLVDKYSVYQEDTDDMDYAFLEAKYKADILMTDSTNNATKAILDVLLNTDSYGVVWTKKEDVRKKYTNLNNVKSDNTKLIQAYNADKLALDQIINSTTDEVDSWDKKYNNIDTSAENVEQAAKEIKDALATITKLEDIANDVPEDITQWSTLGSESRAGMLSKSQLFFLNKYFQTNAPLAISEIVVSFSDNGKFDDGISIEDFKGDQSIDAKALIKLYNTISSDTSGWWTTALIDSSLATGLAPKATVKKYDNLLTLSSSSETFSDTLKTVVYDHVLGTETGNSIELAKDLNDETALETVITNLNRAATNTTAFYGTLGENKLVYIDTDGMHFVSLDGYSKFNTTRSETDETTTDSDTLKQLKLFNEFHSLTDRQKVIKLMTDSSSTYMTDLNSSINNEYLQYLVNTSLLKGISSSPVNYDIMSEVKSWATVSSSTESQTYWTTTVFDYFKTTTNLTKNNELLSQFIIFGEGEEAHNPNGEEIAIAMQGWTVNAIGSSQENTEDNPSILFVENHKNWKETIEKNTTLNYPIKTMTNTKFNADTLSGTISEKWNPNSTLIKYDLRNSMSYTSYLFNTLGGEL
;
A
#
# COMPACT_ATOMS: atom_id res chain seq x y z
N MET A 1 -60.67 2.00 10.47
CA MET A 1 -59.22 2.21 10.30
C MET A 1 -58.41 0.90 10.48
N LYS A 2 -59.00 -0.24 10.10
CA LYS A 2 -58.42 -1.59 10.14
C LYS A 2 -58.39 -2.21 8.72
N LYS A 3 -58.23 -1.37 7.70
CA LYS A 3 -58.28 -1.77 6.27
C LYS A 3 -57.14 -1.17 5.43
N LEU A 4 -56.05 -0.71 6.08
CA LEU A 4 -54.78 -0.38 5.42
C LEU A 4 -53.67 -1.40 5.75
N ILE A 5 -54.00 -2.43 6.55
CA ILE A 5 -53.09 -3.46 7.10
C ILE A 5 -53.05 -4.71 6.18
N THR A 6 -53.56 -4.62 4.95
CA THR A 6 -53.68 -5.82 4.09
C THR A 6 -53.50 -5.49 2.61
N LEU A 7 -52.42 -4.78 2.31
CA LEU A 7 -51.86 -4.75 0.97
C LEU A 7 -50.31 -4.74 1.07
N LEU A 8 -49.74 -5.95 1.25
CA LEU A 8 -48.52 -6.46 0.60
C LEU A 8 -47.19 -5.72 0.87
N GLY A 9 -46.15 -6.25 1.55
CA GLY A 9 -45.93 -7.59 2.09
C GLY A 9 -45.27 -8.60 1.13
N SER A 10 -44.00 -8.37 0.74
CA SER A 10 -42.94 -9.34 0.32
C SER A 10 -41.76 -8.52 -0.23
N LEU A 11 -40.47 -8.70 0.06
CA LEU A 11 -39.65 -9.90 0.26
C LEU A 11 -38.33 -9.54 0.95
N SER A 12 -37.72 -10.55 1.56
CA SER A 12 -36.38 -10.62 2.14
C SER A 12 -35.23 -10.57 1.12
N LEU A 13 -34.09 -9.99 1.51
CA LEU A 13 -32.73 -10.22 0.96
C LEU A 13 -32.65 -10.34 -0.58
N THR A 14 -33.16 -9.31 -1.24
CA THR A 14 -32.70 -8.65 -2.48
C THR A 14 -33.76 -7.57 -2.73
N ALA A 15 -33.34 -6.36 -3.10
CA ALA A 15 -34.16 -5.18 -3.45
C ALA A 15 -34.50 -4.16 -2.33
N SER A 16 -34.55 -2.94 -2.82
CA SER A 16 -34.50 -1.59 -2.26
C SER A 16 -35.82 -1.05 -1.69
N ALA A 17 -35.67 0.01 -0.90
CA ALA A 17 -36.59 1.12 -0.57
C ALA A 17 -38.02 0.83 -0.12
N SER A 18 -38.30 1.15 1.16
CA SER A 18 -39.65 1.50 1.62
C SER A 18 -39.63 2.70 2.57
N THR A 19 -40.03 3.85 2.01
CA THR A 19 -40.66 5.06 2.60
C THR A 19 -40.37 5.42 4.06
N MET A 20 -39.61 6.51 4.25
CA MET A 20 -39.52 7.25 5.49
C MET A 20 -40.40 8.50 5.47
N ALA A 21 -41.16 8.70 6.54
CA ALA A 21 -41.71 10.00 6.88
C ALA A 21 -40.63 10.77 7.65
N VAL A 22 -40.14 11.86 7.05
CA VAL A 22 -39.38 12.89 7.75
C VAL A 22 -40.30 13.50 8.81
N ALA A 23 -39.89 13.43 10.07
CA ALA A 23 -40.59 14.12 11.14
C ALA A 23 -40.30 15.63 10.99
N CYS A 24 -41.21 16.35 10.35
CA CYS A 24 -41.26 17.81 10.42
C CYS A 24 -41.69 18.21 11.84
N GLY A 25 -40.80 18.81 12.64
CA GLY A 25 -41.19 19.34 13.96
C GLY A 25 -40.05 19.82 14.88
N THR A 26 -39.68 21.08 14.70
CA THR A 26 -39.25 22.12 15.68
C THR A 26 -38.18 21.85 16.75
N ASP A 27 -37.22 22.79 16.77
CA ASP A 27 -36.26 23.20 17.81
C ASP A 27 -35.33 22.12 18.41
N TYR A 28 -34.07 22.15 17.93
CA TYR A 28 -32.98 21.25 18.33
C TYR A 28 -32.04 21.93 19.35
N ASP A 29 -31.89 21.34 20.54
CA ASP A 29 -30.93 21.79 21.56
C ASP A 29 -29.56 21.11 21.41
N GLN A 30 -28.47 21.90 21.41
CA GLN A 30 -27.11 21.43 21.13
C GLN A 30 -26.39 20.84 22.37
N LYS A 31 -25.82 19.63 22.24
CA LYS A 31 -24.74 19.13 23.12
C LYS A 31 -23.42 19.00 22.35
N LYS A 32 -22.31 19.39 23.00
CA LYS A 32 -20.97 19.56 22.41
C LYS A 32 -20.25 18.26 21.96
N ASP A 33 -20.66 17.08 22.44
CA ASP A 33 -19.75 15.92 22.48
C ASP A 33 -20.27 14.64 21.75
N GLY A 34 -21.07 14.76 20.69
CA GLY A 34 -21.67 13.57 20.04
C GLY A 34 -20.82 12.93 18.92
N ASN A 35 -20.63 11.60 18.97
CA ASN A 35 -20.10 10.71 17.90
C ASN A 35 -20.63 11.04 16.48
N SER A 36 -19.91 10.66 15.42
CA SER A 36 -20.11 10.97 13.97
C SER A 36 -21.25 11.92 13.59
N ILE A 37 -20.89 13.00 12.89
CA ILE A 37 -21.79 14.05 12.42
C ILE A 37 -22.78 13.47 11.39
N LEU A 38 -22.34 12.71 10.38
CA LEU A 38 -23.18 12.32 9.24
C LEU A 38 -24.18 11.18 9.47
N ILE A 39 -23.85 10.15 10.25
CA ILE A 39 -24.75 9.00 10.50
C ILE A 39 -26.08 9.44 11.12
N LYS A 40 -26.06 10.58 11.80
CA LYS A 40 -27.23 11.21 12.39
C LYS A 40 -28.25 11.68 11.34
N PHE A 41 -27.81 11.94 10.11
CA PHE A 41 -28.58 12.59 9.03
C PHE A 41 -28.90 11.68 7.85
N LEU A 42 -28.48 10.41 7.92
CA LEU A 42 -28.90 9.41 6.94
C LEU A 42 -30.40 9.14 7.08
N ASN A 43 -31.12 9.42 6.00
CA ASN A 43 -32.52 9.03 5.86
C ASN A 43 -32.61 7.60 5.40
N SER A 44 -31.93 7.21 4.32
CA SER A 44 -31.96 5.82 3.88
C SER A 44 -30.64 5.36 3.28
N LEU A 45 -30.46 4.04 3.24
CA LEU A 45 -29.36 3.35 2.55
C LEU A 45 -29.96 2.37 1.53
N ASN A 46 -30.80 2.87 0.63
CA ASN A 46 -31.52 2.07 -0.35
C ASN A 46 -30.75 1.87 -1.66
N GLY A 47 -29.46 1.60 -1.53
CA GLY A 47 -28.57 1.52 -2.68
C GLY A 47 -28.05 2.87 -3.20
N THR A 48 -28.44 3.96 -2.56
CA THR A 48 -27.70 5.21 -2.58
C THR A 48 -27.81 5.81 -1.19
N ALA A 49 -26.77 6.48 -0.71
CA ALA A 49 -26.87 7.19 0.56
C ALA A 49 -27.66 8.48 0.32
N GLU A 50 -28.80 8.62 0.98
CA GLU A 50 -29.66 9.81 0.86
C GLU A 50 -29.45 10.74 2.06
N ILE A 51 -29.09 11.99 1.76
CA ILE A 51 -28.94 13.05 2.74
C ILE A 51 -29.97 14.15 2.44
N ASP A 52 -30.90 14.38 3.38
CA ASP A 52 -31.90 15.45 3.32
C ASP A 52 -31.52 16.63 4.25
N ALA A 53 -32.10 17.78 3.95
CA ALA A 53 -31.88 19.06 4.61
C ALA A 53 -32.70 19.28 5.88
N SER A 54 -33.30 18.24 6.47
CA SER A 54 -34.19 18.38 7.62
C SER A 54 -33.44 18.89 8.86
N ASP A 55 -33.51 20.21 9.06
CA ASP A 55 -33.17 21.07 10.20
C ASP A 55 -31.72 21.08 10.75
N VAL A 56 -30.92 20.08 10.43
CA VAL A 56 -29.54 19.91 10.89
C VAL A 56 -28.55 20.85 10.20
N LEU A 57 -28.82 21.11 8.92
CA LEU A 57 -27.95 21.89 8.05
C LEU A 57 -28.02 23.39 8.36
N TRP A 58 -29.10 23.87 8.97
CA TRP A 58 -29.31 25.30 9.23
C TRP A 58 -28.51 25.88 10.41
N GLN A 59 -28.00 25.05 11.32
CA GLN A 59 -27.22 25.51 12.50
C GLN A 59 -25.80 24.94 12.60
N LEU A 60 -25.50 23.80 11.98
CA LEU A 60 -24.15 23.19 12.02
C LEU A 60 -23.28 23.58 10.83
N ILE A 61 -23.90 24.03 9.74
CA ILE A 61 -23.25 24.39 8.48
C ILE A 61 -23.72 25.82 8.19
N ASN A 62 -22.91 26.82 8.54
CA ASN A 62 -23.10 28.15 7.96
C ASN A 62 -23.02 27.99 6.43
N THR A 63 -23.48 28.97 5.65
CA THR A 63 -23.30 29.01 4.18
C THR A 63 -21.84 28.77 3.72
N ASP A 64 -20.88 28.84 4.64
CA ASP A 64 -19.44 28.61 4.46
C ASP A 64 -18.95 27.18 4.82
N GLY A 65 -19.84 26.23 5.14
CA GLY A 65 -19.49 24.83 5.45
C GLY A 65 -19.51 24.45 6.94
N PRO A 66 -19.19 23.17 7.29
CA PRO A 66 -19.20 22.67 8.67
C PRO A 66 -18.06 23.23 9.52
N ALA A 67 -18.28 23.35 10.84
CA ALA A 67 -17.28 23.86 11.78
C ALA A 67 -16.02 22.99 11.90
N ASN A 68 -16.12 21.67 11.71
CA ASN A 68 -14.98 20.74 11.65
C ASN A 68 -14.90 20.10 10.25
N ARG A 69 -14.31 20.84 9.30
CA ARG A 69 -14.26 20.50 7.88
C ARG A 69 -13.55 19.17 7.59
N SER A 70 -12.42 18.90 8.25
CA SER A 70 -11.63 17.68 8.01
C SER A 70 -12.37 16.42 8.49
N GLN A 71 -12.96 16.47 9.69
CA GLN A 71 -13.74 15.34 10.20
C GLN A 71 -14.97 15.09 9.34
N PHE A 72 -15.66 16.14 8.91
CA PHE A 72 -16.84 16.00 8.06
C PHE A 72 -16.49 15.43 6.68
N LEU A 73 -15.40 15.87 6.06
CA LEU A 73 -14.90 15.30 4.80
C LEU A 73 -14.59 13.81 4.94
N LEU A 74 -13.90 13.42 6.01
CA LEU A 74 -13.60 12.02 6.29
C LEU A 74 -14.87 11.18 6.40
N GLU A 75 -15.88 11.66 7.13
CA GLU A 75 -17.15 10.94 7.25
C GLU A 75 -17.88 10.86 5.90
N MET A 76 -17.79 11.90 5.05
CA MET A 76 -18.39 11.86 3.69
C MET A 76 -17.72 10.80 2.83
N LEU A 77 -16.39 10.69 2.89
CA LEU A 77 -15.63 9.66 2.18
C LEU A 77 -15.93 8.25 2.72
N GLN A 78 -16.12 8.10 4.04
CA GLN A 78 -16.56 6.84 4.64
C GLN A 78 -17.97 6.46 4.19
N LEU A 79 -18.88 7.43 4.10
CA LEU A 79 -20.24 7.21 3.60
C LEU A 79 -20.22 6.79 2.12
N PHE A 80 -19.39 7.46 1.32
CA PHE A 80 -19.13 7.08 -0.06
C PHE A 80 -18.67 5.61 -0.16
N ASN A 81 -17.70 5.19 0.67
CA ASN A 81 -17.20 3.82 0.67
C ASN A 81 -18.26 2.78 1.07
N VAL A 82 -19.12 3.11 2.04
CA VAL A 82 -20.27 2.27 2.40
C VAL A 82 -21.21 2.11 1.22
N SER A 83 -21.58 3.22 0.58
CA SER A 83 -22.47 3.20 -0.58
C SER A 83 -21.85 2.45 -1.77
N LEU A 84 -20.55 2.65 -2.04
CA LEU A 84 -19.84 1.94 -3.09
C LEU A 84 -19.88 0.42 -2.89
N LEU A 85 -19.56 -0.06 -1.70
CA LEU A 85 -19.62 -1.50 -1.42
C LEU A 85 -21.06 -2.04 -1.44
N ALA A 86 -22.00 -1.32 -0.82
CA ALA A 86 -23.39 -1.74 -0.77
C ALA A 86 -24.02 -1.89 -2.15
N ASN A 87 -23.51 -1.13 -3.13
CA ASN A 87 -24.01 -1.08 -4.50
C ASN A 87 -23.07 -1.67 -5.53
N SER A 88 -22.08 -2.43 -5.08
CA SER A 88 -21.14 -3.12 -5.95
C SER A 88 -21.85 -4.05 -6.95
N GLU A 89 -22.95 -4.69 -6.57
CA GLU A 89 -23.71 -5.58 -7.47
C GLU A 89 -24.43 -4.82 -8.58
N THR A 90 -24.89 -3.59 -8.31
CA THR A 90 -25.55 -2.74 -9.31
C THR A 90 -24.55 -2.02 -10.21
N ASN A 91 -23.42 -1.57 -9.66
CA ASN A 91 -22.48 -0.72 -10.39
C ASN A 91 -21.33 -1.49 -11.04
N PHE A 92 -21.01 -2.70 -10.57
CA PHE A 92 -19.83 -3.45 -11.03
C PHE A 92 -20.16 -4.82 -11.61
N ALA A 93 -21.43 -5.09 -11.91
CA ALA A 93 -21.86 -6.32 -12.58
C ALA A 93 -22.82 -6.01 -13.74
N GLY A 94 -22.85 -6.89 -14.73
CA GLY A 94 -23.76 -6.80 -15.87
C GLY A 94 -23.41 -5.70 -16.88
N GLU A 95 -24.37 -5.34 -17.71
CA GLU A 95 -24.20 -4.37 -18.81
C GLU A 95 -23.99 -2.92 -18.32
N ASP A 96 -24.41 -2.60 -17.09
CA ASP A 96 -24.28 -1.29 -16.46
C ASP A 96 -22.98 -1.15 -15.63
N ASN A 97 -22.00 -2.03 -15.85
CA ASN A 97 -20.71 -1.98 -15.17
C ASN A 97 -19.98 -0.65 -15.47
N ILE A 98 -19.68 0.12 -14.42
CA ILE A 98 -18.97 1.40 -14.54
C ILE A 98 -17.45 1.25 -14.49
N LEU A 99 -16.90 0.06 -14.18
CA LEU A 99 -15.46 -0.18 -14.20
C LEU A 99 -14.93 -0.12 -15.63
N ASP A 100 -13.83 0.60 -15.82
CA ASP A 100 -13.06 0.60 -17.06
C ASP A 100 -12.14 -0.63 -17.08
N GLU A 101 -12.63 -1.75 -17.60
CA GLU A 101 -11.89 -3.04 -17.60
C GLU A 101 -10.55 -2.98 -18.37
N ASP A 102 -10.40 -2.00 -19.27
CA ASP A 102 -9.17 -1.78 -20.04
C ASP A 102 -8.11 -0.99 -19.24
N ASN A 103 -8.48 -0.41 -18.09
CA ASN A 103 -7.59 0.41 -17.27
C ASN A 103 -6.42 -0.41 -16.67
N GLU A 104 -5.23 0.19 -16.63
CA GLU A 104 -4.02 -0.46 -16.12
C GLU A 104 -4.10 -0.79 -14.61
N TYR A 105 -4.95 -0.12 -13.83
CA TYR A 105 -5.12 -0.34 -12.40
C TYR A 105 -6.31 -1.25 -12.03
N VAL A 106 -7.13 -1.67 -13.00
CA VAL A 106 -8.26 -2.57 -12.76
C VAL A 106 -7.81 -4.02 -12.68
N ASN A 107 -7.95 -4.60 -11.48
CA ASN A 107 -7.75 -6.03 -11.30
C ASN A 107 -8.84 -6.84 -11.99
N LYS A 108 -8.45 -8.00 -12.49
CA LYS A 108 -9.38 -9.04 -12.91
C LYS A 108 -10.35 -9.40 -11.78
N GLU A 109 -11.64 -9.53 -12.10
CA GLU A 109 -12.72 -9.85 -11.14
C GLU A 109 -12.92 -8.84 -10.00
N LEU A 110 -12.45 -7.59 -10.13
CA LEU A 110 -12.59 -6.56 -9.08
C LEU A 110 -14.04 -6.39 -8.61
N GLY A 111 -14.99 -6.24 -9.54
CA GLY A 111 -16.41 -6.10 -9.23
C GLY A 111 -16.95 -7.28 -8.41
N ASN A 112 -16.71 -8.52 -8.85
CA ASN A 112 -17.11 -9.73 -8.13
C ASN A 112 -16.47 -9.84 -6.74
N ASN A 113 -15.20 -9.45 -6.60
CA ASN A 113 -14.53 -9.43 -5.31
C ASN A 113 -15.18 -8.42 -4.34
N LEU A 114 -15.54 -7.23 -4.81
CA LEU A 114 -16.25 -6.21 -4.01
C LEU A 114 -17.64 -6.70 -3.58
N ILE A 115 -18.41 -7.30 -4.50
CA ILE A 115 -19.72 -7.89 -4.23
C ILE A 115 -19.65 -8.95 -3.13
N ASN A 116 -18.72 -9.90 -3.27
CA ASN A 116 -18.52 -10.97 -2.30
C ASN A 116 -18.04 -10.42 -0.95
N LYS A 117 -17.15 -9.42 -0.96
CA LYS A 117 -16.66 -8.78 0.26
C LYS A 117 -17.77 -8.04 1.00
N PHE A 118 -18.66 -7.33 0.31
CA PHE A 118 -19.80 -6.68 0.94
C PHE A 118 -20.75 -7.70 1.58
N LYS A 119 -21.07 -8.81 0.87
CA LYS A 119 -21.89 -9.90 1.43
C LYS A 119 -21.29 -10.46 2.72
N ALA A 120 -19.98 -10.69 2.75
CA ALA A 120 -19.26 -11.16 3.93
C ALA A 120 -19.26 -10.12 5.07
N LEU A 121 -18.96 -8.85 4.76
CA LEU A 121 -18.95 -7.74 5.73
C LEU A 121 -20.32 -7.55 6.37
N ASN A 122 -21.36 -7.46 5.55
CA ASN A 122 -22.74 -7.27 6.01
C ASN A 122 -23.16 -8.38 6.98
N THR A 123 -22.81 -9.63 6.67
CA THR A 123 -23.04 -10.78 7.55
C THR A 123 -22.25 -10.67 8.86
N ALA A 124 -20.99 -10.23 8.80
CA ALA A 124 -20.16 -10.05 10.00
C ALA A 124 -20.72 -8.96 10.93
N VAL A 125 -21.21 -7.86 10.39
CA VAL A 125 -21.87 -6.78 11.15
C VAL A 125 -23.17 -7.28 11.78
N ASP A 126 -24.00 -8.02 11.02
CA ASP A 126 -25.23 -8.59 11.58
C ASP A 126 -24.94 -9.55 12.75
N LEU A 127 -23.88 -10.34 12.65
CA LEU A 127 -23.41 -11.22 13.73
C LEU A 127 -22.86 -10.42 14.92
N GLN A 128 -22.14 -9.32 14.69
CA GLN A 128 -21.68 -8.43 15.76
C GLN A 128 -22.86 -7.85 16.55
N ILE A 129 -23.82 -7.25 15.85
CA ILE A 129 -25.04 -6.68 16.45
C ILE A 129 -25.81 -7.78 17.22
N GLN A 130 -25.92 -8.99 16.68
CA GLN A 130 -26.55 -10.09 17.39
C GLN A 130 -25.81 -10.47 18.69
N ARG A 131 -24.49 -10.59 18.65
CA ARG A 131 -23.69 -10.90 19.84
C ARG A 131 -23.87 -9.85 20.92
N GLU A 132 -23.92 -8.58 20.54
CA GLU A 132 -24.19 -7.48 21.47
C GLU A 132 -25.61 -7.54 22.04
N LYS A 133 -26.62 -7.80 21.21
CA LYS A 133 -28.00 -8.03 21.66
C LYS A 133 -28.11 -9.21 22.63
N ASP A 134 -27.43 -10.31 22.35
CA ASP A 134 -27.38 -11.48 23.23
C ASP A 134 -26.72 -11.16 24.58
N ASP A 135 -25.66 -10.34 24.58
CA ASP A 135 -25.05 -9.86 25.82
C ASP A 135 -25.99 -8.94 26.60
N TYR A 136 -26.69 -8.02 25.92
CA TYR A 136 -27.73 -7.20 26.53
C TYR A 136 -28.85 -8.05 27.12
N LYS A 137 -29.26 -9.11 26.43
CA LYS A 137 -30.29 -10.07 26.87
C LYS A 137 -29.84 -10.83 28.11
N ARG A 138 -28.59 -11.27 28.16
CA ARG A 138 -27.98 -11.92 29.32
C ARG A 138 -27.92 -10.98 30.53
N THR A 139 -27.48 -9.73 30.32
CA THR A 139 -27.24 -8.76 31.39
C THR A 139 -28.53 -8.11 31.91
N ASN A 140 -29.52 -7.86 31.04
CA ASN A 140 -30.74 -7.11 31.40
C ASN A 140 -32.02 -7.97 31.49
N GLY A 141 -31.93 -9.26 31.18
CA GLY A 141 -33.06 -10.20 31.26
C GLY A 141 -34.27 -9.70 30.46
N LYS A 142 -35.47 -9.76 31.04
CA LYS A 142 -36.72 -9.36 30.36
C LYS A 142 -36.79 -7.88 29.93
N LYS A 143 -35.89 -7.02 30.40
CA LYS A 143 -35.85 -5.59 30.05
C LYS A 143 -34.89 -5.26 28.91
N TRP A 144 -34.26 -6.26 28.31
CA TRP A 144 -33.18 -6.06 27.34
C TRP A 144 -33.60 -5.25 26.12
N GLU A 145 -34.75 -5.54 25.50
CA GLU A 145 -35.23 -4.78 24.32
C GLU A 145 -35.43 -3.30 24.63
N LYS A 146 -36.03 -3.01 25.78
CA LYS A 146 -36.20 -1.61 26.24
C LYS A 146 -34.86 -0.94 26.49
N LYS A 147 -33.89 -1.65 27.08
CA LYS A 147 -32.55 -1.13 27.35
C LYS A 147 -31.72 -0.94 26.09
N TRP A 148 -31.90 -1.81 25.10
CA TRP A 148 -31.29 -1.70 23.79
C TRP A 148 -31.88 -0.52 23.01
N LYS A 149 -33.22 -0.42 22.92
CA LYS A 149 -33.89 0.77 22.34
C LYS A 149 -33.42 2.05 23.02
N GLN A 150 -33.34 2.06 24.36
CA GLN A 150 -32.86 3.24 25.09
C GLN A 150 -31.41 3.57 24.72
N MET A 151 -30.50 2.60 24.64
CA MET A 151 -29.12 2.84 24.21
C MET A 151 -29.06 3.46 22.80
N LEU A 152 -29.86 2.94 21.87
CA LEU A 152 -29.90 3.47 20.50
C LEU A 152 -30.49 4.88 20.45
N VAL A 153 -31.55 5.14 21.21
CA VAL A 153 -32.12 6.47 21.40
C VAL A 153 -31.06 7.40 21.97
N ASP A 154 -30.46 7.06 23.12
CA ASP A 154 -29.42 7.87 23.78
C ASP A 154 -28.25 8.19 22.82
N LYS A 155 -27.91 7.26 21.92
CA LYS A 155 -26.84 7.43 20.93
C LYS A 155 -27.23 8.33 19.76
N TYR A 156 -28.47 8.27 19.28
CA TYR A 156 -28.89 8.90 18.02
C TYR A 156 -29.93 10.01 18.17
N SER A 157 -30.47 10.24 19.37
CA SER A 157 -31.51 11.25 19.66
C SER A 157 -30.95 12.51 20.34
N VAL A 158 -29.65 12.76 20.24
CA VAL A 158 -28.93 13.84 20.96
C VAL A 158 -29.52 15.24 20.71
N TYR A 159 -30.32 15.41 19.66
CA TYR A 159 -30.94 16.68 19.27
C TYR A 159 -32.47 16.64 19.18
N GLN A 160 -33.13 15.55 19.62
CA GLN A 160 -34.60 15.45 19.61
C GLN A 160 -35.12 15.21 21.04
N GLU A 161 -36.05 16.05 21.51
CA GLU A 161 -36.67 15.89 22.83
C GLU A 161 -37.75 14.80 22.85
N ASP A 162 -38.42 14.54 21.71
CA ASP A 162 -39.45 13.51 21.58
C ASP A 162 -38.86 12.21 21.01
N THR A 163 -38.64 11.23 21.88
CA THR A 163 -37.97 9.96 21.56
C THR A 163 -38.88 8.74 21.65
N ASP A 164 -40.13 8.94 22.10
CA ASP A 164 -41.08 7.86 22.39
C ASP A 164 -41.55 7.17 21.10
N ASP A 165 -41.65 7.91 19.99
CA ASP A 165 -42.13 7.47 18.69
C ASP A 165 -41.02 7.08 17.69
N MET A 166 -39.73 7.12 18.08
CA MET A 166 -38.66 6.70 17.17
C MET A 166 -38.78 5.21 16.82
N ASP A 167 -38.82 4.93 15.52
CA ASP A 167 -38.88 3.57 14.99
C ASP A 167 -37.62 2.79 15.37
N TYR A 168 -37.85 1.66 16.03
CA TYR A 168 -36.79 0.75 16.47
C TYR A 168 -36.01 0.19 15.28
N ALA A 169 -36.67 -0.14 14.17
CA ALA A 169 -36.00 -0.68 12.99
C ALA A 169 -35.07 0.36 12.35
N PHE A 170 -35.50 1.62 12.30
CA PHE A 170 -34.68 2.73 11.83
C PHE A 170 -33.46 2.98 12.71
N LEU A 171 -33.63 2.98 14.03
CA LEU A 171 -32.52 3.11 14.98
C LEU A 171 -31.49 1.99 14.84
N GLU A 172 -31.93 0.75 14.59
CA GLU A 172 -31.01 -0.36 14.31
C GLU A 172 -30.31 -0.24 12.95
N ALA A 173 -30.98 0.28 11.93
CA ALA A 173 -30.37 0.56 10.64
C ALA A 173 -29.28 1.64 10.76
N LYS A 174 -29.53 2.71 11.53
CA LYS A 174 -28.51 3.73 11.87
C LYS A 174 -27.33 3.13 12.62
N TYR A 175 -27.59 2.25 13.58
CA TYR A 175 -26.54 1.55 14.31
C TYR A 175 -25.66 0.69 13.39
N LYS A 176 -26.28 -0.02 12.46
CA LYS A 176 -25.57 -0.81 11.45
C LYS A 176 -24.74 0.06 10.52
N ALA A 177 -25.28 1.18 10.05
CA ALA A 177 -24.56 2.16 9.24
C ALA A 177 -23.34 2.72 9.99
N ASP A 178 -23.49 2.99 11.28
CA ASP A 178 -22.40 3.47 12.14
C ASP A 178 -21.23 2.48 12.20
N ILE A 179 -21.52 1.20 12.41
CA ILE A 179 -20.51 0.15 12.38
C ILE A 179 -19.83 0.10 11.00
N LEU A 180 -20.62 0.10 9.92
CA LEU A 180 -20.11 0.03 8.55
C LEU A 180 -19.25 1.25 8.18
N MET A 181 -19.46 2.42 8.78
CA MET A 181 -18.67 3.63 8.50
C MET A 181 -17.43 3.72 9.39
N THR A 182 -17.55 3.46 10.69
CA THR A 182 -16.56 3.92 11.68
C THR A 182 -15.93 2.82 12.54
N ASP A 183 -16.46 1.59 12.53
CA ASP A 183 -15.93 0.52 13.39
C ASP A 183 -14.49 0.14 13.01
N SER A 184 -13.62 -0.05 13.99
CA SER A 184 -12.21 -0.40 13.74
C SER A 184 -11.99 -1.70 12.95
N THR A 185 -12.95 -2.63 12.99
CA THR A 185 -12.81 -3.99 12.45
C THR A 185 -13.75 -4.26 11.27
N ASN A 186 -15.02 -3.86 11.39
CA ASN A 186 -16.09 -4.20 10.44
C ASN A 186 -16.63 -2.96 9.69
N ASN A 187 -15.74 -2.09 9.21
CA ASN A 187 -16.11 -0.96 8.34
C ASN A 187 -15.87 -1.25 6.85
N ALA A 188 -16.62 -0.54 5.99
CA ALA A 188 -16.59 -0.64 4.55
C ALA A 188 -15.22 -0.25 3.98
N THR A 189 -14.61 0.80 4.51
CA THR A 189 -13.33 1.27 3.99
C THR A 189 -12.23 0.22 4.17
N LYS A 190 -12.11 -0.41 5.34
CA LYS A 190 -11.20 -1.52 5.57
C LYS A 190 -11.54 -2.69 4.64
N ALA A 191 -12.82 -2.98 4.42
CA ALA A 191 -13.23 -4.06 3.54
C ALA A 191 -12.81 -3.79 2.08
N ILE A 192 -12.90 -2.55 1.59
CA ILE A 192 -12.37 -2.13 0.29
C ILE A 192 -10.85 -2.32 0.27
N LEU A 193 -10.13 -1.79 1.27
CA LEU A 193 -8.67 -1.94 1.35
C LEU A 193 -8.22 -3.41 1.38
N ASP A 194 -8.96 -4.28 2.07
CA ASP A 194 -8.68 -5.72 2.06
C ASP A 194 -8.78 -6.27 0.62
N VAL A 195 -9.74 -5.82 -0.19
CA VAL A 195 -9.84 -6.20 -1.61
C VAL A 195 -8.69 -5.60 -2.42
N LEU A 196 -8.39 -4.32 -2.23
CA LEU A 196 -7.41 -3.61 -3.07
C LEU A 196 -5.95 -3.95 -2.71
N LEU A 197 -5.64 -4.30 -1.46
CA LEU A 197 -4.26 -4.53 -0.99
C LEU A 197 -3.94 -5.99 -0.69
N ASN A 198 -4.95 -6.85 -0.47
CA ASN A 198 -4.74 -8.27 -0.15
C ASN A 198 -5.30 -9.24 -1.19
N THR A 199 -5.97 -8.76 -2.24
CA THR A 199 -6.25 -9.61 -3.41
C THR A 199 -4.97 -9.64 -4.25
N ASP A 200 -4.21 -10.72 -4.10
CA ASP A 200 -3.08 -11.01 -4.99
C ASP A 200 -3.53 -10.97 -6.45
N SER A 201 -2.61 -10.73 -7.38
CA SER A 201 -2.88 -10.94 -8.81
C SER A 201 -3.46 -12.34 -9.02
N TYR A 202 -4.47 -12.49 -9.87
CA TYR A 202 -4.92 -13.83 -10.27
C TYR A 202 -3.75 -14.57 -10.92
N GLY A 203 -3.59 -15.84 -10.60
CA GLY A 203 -2.50 -16.67 -11.12
C GLY A 203 -3.02 -17.84 -11.94
N VAL A 204 -2.13 -18.81 -12.13
CA VAL A 204 -2.43 -20.13 -12.68
C VAL A 204 -1.95 -21.20 -11.71
N VAL A 205 -2.58 -22.38 -11.74
CA VAL A 205 -2.09 -23.54 -11.00
C VAL A 205 -1.02 -24.21 -11.85
N TRP A 206 0.18 -24.44 -11.29
CA TRP A 206 1.30 -25.01 -12.04
C TRP A 206 1.35 -26.54 -11.94
N THR A 207 1.48 -27.20 -13.09
CA THR A 207 1.86 -28.61 -13.20
C THR A 207 3.38 -28.72 -13.31
N LYS A 208 4.01 -29.44 -12.38
CA LYS A 208 5.46 -29.67 -12.41
C LYS A 208 5.87 -30.53 -13.59
N LYS A 209 7.02 -30.24 -14.21
CA LYS A 209 7.55 -31.00 -15.35
C LYS A 209 7.62 -32.52 -15.12
N GLU A 210 7.91 -32.96 -13.89
CA GLU A 210 7.95 -34.39 -13.57
C GLU A 210 6.57 -35.04 -13.64
N ASP A 211 5.51 -34.30 -13.31
CA ASP A 211 4.13 -34.78 -13.48
C ASP A 211 3.72 -34.76 -14.94
N VAL A 212 4.15 -33.77 -15.73
CA VAL A 212 3.98 -33.76 -17.19
C VAL A 212 4.67 -34.97 -17.83
N ARG A 213 5.88 -35.33 -17.40
CA ARG A 213 6.58 -36.55 -17.85
C ARG A 213 5.83 -37.83 -17.52
N LYS A 214 5.16 -37.91 -16.35
CA LYS A 214 4.27 -39.03 -16.02
C LYS A 214 3.07 -39.08 -16.96
N LYS A 215 2.45 -37.93 -17.26
CA LYS A 215 1.34 -37.83 -18.24
C LYS A 215 1.77 -38.32 -19.63
N TYR A 216 2.93 -37.88 -20.11
CA TYR A 216 3.52 -38.37 -21.36
C TYR A 216 3.73 -39.88 -21.34
N THR A 217 4.35 -40.41 -20.28
CA THR A 217 4.62 -41.84 -20.14
C THR A 217 3.32 -42.66 -20.15
N ASN A 218 2.27 -42.19 -19.48
CA ASN A 218 0.97 -42.85 -19.45
C ASN A 218 0.34 -42.93 -20.85
N LEU A 219 0.32 -41.84 -21.61
CA LEU A 219 -0.20 -41.82 -22.97
C LEU A 219 0.67 -42.64 -23.93
N ASN A 220 1.99 -42.54 -23.82
CA ASN A 220 2.92 -43.26 -24.69
C ASN A 220 2.89 -44.78 -24.46
N ASN A 221 2.68 -45.24 -23.23
CA ASN A 221 2.57 -46.68 -22.90
C ASN A 221 1.35 -47.35 -23.54
N VAL A 222 0.28 -46.60 -23.79
CA VAL A 222 -0.94 -47.10 -24.44
C VAL A 222 -1.04 -46.70 -25.92
N LYS A 223 0.00 -46.07 -26.48
CA LYS A 223 0.02 -45.53 -27.85
C LYS A 223 -0.30 -46.56 -28.94
N SER A 224 -0.05 -47.85 -28.69
CA SER A 224 -0.35 -48.93 -29.64
C SER A 224 -1.83 -49.34 -29.70
N ASP A 225 -2.65 -48.94 -28.72
CA ASP A 225 -4.06 -49.34 -28.57
C ASP A 225 -4.94 -48.08 -28.61
N ASN A 226 -5.62 -47.87 -29.75
CA ASN A 226 -6.41 -46.65 -29.99
C ASN A 226 -7.49 -46.44 -28.92
N THR A 227 -8.18 -47.50 -28.50
CA THR A 227 -9.25 -47.40 -27.51
C THR A 227 -8.69 -47.00 -26.14
N LYS A 228 -7.58 -47.61 -25.71
CA LYS A 228 -6.95 -47.24 -24.43
C LYS A 228 -6.31 -45.87 -24.47
N LEU A 229 -5.74 -45.47 -25.61
CA LEU A 229 -5.16 -44.14 -25.80
C LEU A 229 -6.24 -43.05 -25.67
N ILE A 230 -7.39 -43.24 -26.31
CA ILE A 230 -8.52 -42.32 -26.21
C ILE A 230 -9.09 -42.28 -24.80
N GLN A 231 -9.20 -43.42 -24.12
CA GLN A 231 -9.61 -43.47 -22.72
C GLN A 231 -8.65 -42.70 -21.80
N ALA A 232 -7.34 -42.89 -21.98
CA ALA A 232 -6.32 -42.20 -21.20
C ALA A 232 -6.34 -40.69 -21.46
N TYR A 233 -6.49 -40.26 -22.71
CA TYR A 233 -6.65 -38.85 -23.07
C TYR A 233 -7.93 -38.24 -22.50
N ASN A 234 -9.08 -38.93 -22.58
CA ASN A 234 -10.34 -38.41 -22.06
C ASN A 234 -10.34 -38.28 -20.52
N ALA A 235 -9.49 -39.03 -19.82
CA ALA A 235 -9.32 -38.89 -18.37
C ALA A 235 -8.59 -37.59 -17.97
N ASP A 236 -7.77 -37.03 -18.87
CA ASP A 236 -7.08 -35.76 -18.69
C ASP A 236 -6.85 -35.09 -20.06
N LYS A 237 -7.86 -34.35 -20.53
CA LYS A 237 -7.84 -33.74 -21.88
C LYS A 237 -6.75 -32.68 -22.05
N LEU A 238 -6.27 -32.09 -20.95
CA LEU A 238 -5.24 -31.05 -20.98
C LEU A 238 -3.83 -31.65 -21.03
N ALA A 239 -3.67 -32.95 -20.76
CA ALA A 239 -2.36 -33.61 -20.71
C ALA A 239 -1.53 -33.38 -21.97
N LEU A 240 -2.15 -33.43 -23.17
CA LEU A 240 -1.42 -33.30 -24.42
C LEU A 240 -0.92 -31.87 -24.65
N ASP A 241 -1.75 -30.85 -24.35
CA ASP A 241 -1.34 -29.45 -24.41
C ASP A 241 -0.19 -29.17 -23.42
N GLN A 242 -0.30 -29.69 -22.19
CA GLN A 242 0.75 -29.56 -21.18
C GLN A 242 2.07 -30.20 -21.62
N ILE A 243 2.01 -31.39 -22.24
CA ILE A 243 3.20 -32.06 -22.79
C ILE A 243 3.87 -31.20 -23.85
N ILE A 244 3.11 -30.68 -24.81
CA ILE A 244 3.68 -29.87 -25.90
C ILE A 244 4.20 -28.52 -25.38
N ASN A 245 3.43 -27.81 -24.56
CA ASN A 245 3.85 -26.53 -24.00
C ASN A 245 5.10 -26.66 -23.12
N SER A 246 5.28 -27.81 -22.44
CA SER A 246 6.45 -28.05 -21.58
C SER A 246 7.77 -28.20 -22.33
N THR A 247 7.77 -28.29 -23.67
CA THR A 247 8.99 -28.40 -24.48
C THR A 247 9.62 -27.07 -24.85
N THR A 248 8.97 -25.96 -24.55
CA THR A 248 9.43 -24.61 -24.90
C THR A 248 9.36 -23.70 -23.69
N ASP A 249 10.35 -22.83 -23.57
CA ASP A 249 10.39 -21.77 -22.55
C ASP A 249 9.47 -20.59 -22.94
N GLU A 250 9.26 -20.40 -24.25
CA GLU A 250 8.55 -19.28 -24.84
C GLU A 250 7.04 -19.38 -24.56
N VAL A 251 6.58 -18.64 -23.55
CA VAL A 251 5.16 -18.61 -23.14
C VAL A 251 4.24 -18.19 -24.28
N ASP A 252 4.69 -17.33 -25.19
CA ASP A 252 3.90 -16.89 -26.37
C ASP A 252 3.60 -18.03 -27.35
N SER A 253 4.32 -19.15 -27.25
CA SER A 253 4.09 -20.34 -28.07
C SER A 253 3.16 -21.36 -27.42
N TRP A 254 2.73 -21.13 -26.16
CA TRP A 254 1.83 -22.04 -25.47
C TRP A 254 0.40 -21.91 -26.00
N ASP A 255 -0.21 -23.05 -26.34
CA ASP A 255 -1.57 -23.09 -26.86
C ASP A 255 -2.43 -24.21 -26.23
N LYS A 256 -3.71 -24.23 -26.61
CA LYS A 256 -4.71 -25.26 -26.24
C LYS A 256 -5.19 -26.02 -27.46
N LYS A 257 -4.26 -26.44 -28.32
CA LYS A 257 -4.62 -27.05 -29.59
C LYS A 257 -5.30 -28.41 -29.45
N TYR A 258 -4.98 -29.15 -28.40
CA TYR A 258 -5.29 -30.57 -28.26
C TYR A 258 -6.31 -30.88 -27.18
N ASN A 259 -6.86 -29.92 -26.43
CA ASN A 259 -7.86 -30.19 -25.39
C ASN A 259 -9.27 -30.55 -25.92
N ASN A 260 -9.54 -30.30 -27.20
CA ASN A 260 -10.85 -30.46 -27.83
C ASN A 260 -10.86 -31.44 -29.01
N ILE A 261 -9.99 -32.45 -28.99
CA ILE A 261 -9.99 -33.52 -30.01
C ILE A 261 -11.33 -34.25 -29.94
N ASP A 262 -11.99 -34.44 -31.08
CA ASP A 262 -13.27 -35.15 -31.16
C ASP A 262 -13.06 -36.65 -30.96
N THR A 263 -13.36 -37.14 -29.76
CA THR A 263 -13.21 -38.55 -29.36
C THR A 263 -14.50 -39.37 -29.50
N SER A 264 -15.47 -38.90 -30.30
CA SER A 264 -16.70 -39.64 -30.58
C SER A 264 -16.41 -41.00 -31.23
N ALA A 265 -17.34 -41.95 -31.06
CA ALA A 265 -17.17 -43.32 -31.55
C ALA A 265 -16.90 -43.42 -33.06
N GLU A 266 -17.39 -42.44 -33.83
CA GLU A 266 -17.21 -42.34 -35.28
C GLU A 266 -15.82 -41.82 -35.68
N ASN A 267 -15.12 -41.12 -34.78
CA ASN A 267 -13.85 -40.42 -35.04
C ASN A 267 -12.64 -41.00 -34.27
N VAL A 268 -12.77 -42.15 -33.61
CA VAL A 268 -11.73 -42.79 -32.78
C VAL A 268 -10.38 -42.92 -33.49
N GLU A 269 -10.36 -43.35 -34.76
CA GLU A 269 -9.11 -43.51 -35.52
C GLU A 269 -8.42 -42.17 -35.80
N GLN A 270 -9.20 -41.14 -36.16
CA GLN A 270 -8.70 -39.81 -36.45
C GLN A 270 -8.18 -39.14 -35.17
N ALA A 271 -8.93 -39.22 -34.08
CA ALA A 271 -8.51 -38.72 -32.77
C ALA A 271 -7.23 -39.41 -32.27
N ALA A 272 -7.15 -40.74 -32.39
CA ALA A 272 -5.97 -41.49 -31.98
C ALA A 272 -4.75 -41.10 -32.84
N LYS A 273 -4.95 -40.83 -34.14
CA LYS A 273 -3.88 -40.33 -35.02
C LYS A 273 -3.38 -38.96 -34.57
N GLU A 274 -4.27 -38.00 -34.31
CA GLU A 274 -3.88 -36.66 -33.84
C GLU A 274 -3.07 -36.70 -32.54
N ILE A 275 -3.52 -37.51 -31.58
CA ILE A 275 -2.79 -37.72 -30.31
C ILE A 275 -1.41 -38.34 -30.58
N LYS A 276 -1.32 -39.35 -31.45
CA LYS A 276 -0.04 -40.01 -31.79
C LYS A 276 0.93 -39.09 -32.49
N ASP A 277 0.43 -38.24 -33.39
CA ASP A 277 1.20 -37.27 -34.15
C ASP A 277 1.76 -36.19 -33.21
N ALA A 278 0.96 -35.71 -32.26
CA ALA A 278 1.43 -34.81 -31.21
C ALA A 278 2.49 -35.48 -30.31
N LEU A 279 2.25 -36.70 -29.82
CA LEU A 279 3.26 -37.42 -29.01
C LEU A 279 4.55 -37.73 -29.77
N ALA A 280 4.51 -37.77 -31.11
CA ALA A 280 5.68 -38.04 -31.95
C ALA A 280 6.62 -36.82 -32.09
N THR A 281 6.17 -35.61 -31.72
CA THR A 281 7.05 -34.44 -31.68
C THR A 281 8.06 -34.52 -30.53
N ILE A 282 7.74 -35.29 -29.49
CA ILE A 282 8.61 -35.55 -28.34
C ILE A 282 9.60 -36.65 -28.70
N THR A 283 10.87 -36.29 -28.88
CA THR A 283 11.91 -37.24 -29.27
C THR A 283 12.56 -37.90 -28.08
N LYS A 284 12.63 -37.18 -26.95
CA LYS A 284 13.25 -37.59 -25.70
C LYS A 284 12.43 -37.09 -24.52
N LEU A 285 12.45 -37.83 -23.40
CA LEU A 285 11.70 -37.41 -22.20
C LEU A 285 12.25 -36.11 -21.61
N GLU A 286 13.55 -35.87 -21.82
CA GLU A 286 14.25 -34.64 -21.44
C GLU A 286 13.77 -33.41 -22.20
N ASP A 287 13.09 -33.58 -23.35
CA ASP A 287 12.49 -32.48 -24.10
C ASP A 287 11.35 -31.82 -23.28
N ILE A 288 10.72 -32.56 -22.35
CA ILE A 288 9.78 -32.02 -21.35
C ILE A 288 10.62 -31.39 -20.22
N ALA A 289 10.87 -30.09 -20.34
CA ALA A 289 11.85 -29.38 -19.51
C ALA A 289 11.22 -28.36 -18.55
N ASN A 290 10.02 -27.87 -18.86
CA ASN A 290 9.43 -26.72 -18.19
C ASN A 290 8.18 -27.09 -17.37
N ASP A 291 7.98 -26.37 -16.26
CA ASP A 291 6.70 -26.34 -15.58
C ASP A 291 5.69 -25.59 -16.47
N VAL A 292 4.44 -26.03 -16.49
CA VAL A 292 3.37 -25.42 -17.30
C VAL A 292 2.11 -25.25 -16.46
N PRO A 293 1.23 -24.29 -16.78
CA PRO A 293 -0.08 -24.19 -16.15
C PRO A 293 -0.88 -25.48 -16.34
N GLU A 294 -1.70 -25.84 -15.35
CA GLU A 294 -2.75 -26.84 -15.54
C GLU A 294 -3.63 -26.44 -16.73
N ASP A 295 -3.98 -25.16 -16.82
CA ASP A 295 -4.74 -24.57 -17.89
C ASP A 295 -4.29 -23.12 -18.12
N ILE A 296 -3.85 -22.78 -19.34
CA ILE A 296 -3.32 -21.45 -19.68
C ILE A 296 -4.39 -20.35 -19.78
N THR A 297 -5.68 -20.68 -19.77
CA THR A 297 -6.79 -19.69 -19.80
C THR A 297 -7.60 -19.68 -18.51
N GLN A 298 -7.35 -20.60 -17.57
CA GLN A 298 -8.06 -20.66 -16.30
C GLN A 298 -7.25 -19.93 -15.22
N TRP A 299 -7.70 -18.73 -14.92
CA TRP A 299 -7.15 -17.90 -13.85
C TRP A 299 -7.70 -18.35 -12.49
N SER A 300 -6.84 -18.37 -11.48
CA SER A 300 -7.16 -18.91 -10.16
C SER A 300 -6.55 -18.09 -9.04
N THR A 301 -7.27 -18.04 -7.92
CA THR A 301 -6.73 -17.56 -6.64
C THR A 301 -5.90 -18.62 -5.93
N LEU A 302 -6.02 -19.90 -6.31
CA LEU A 302 -5.20 -21.00 -5.80
C LEU A 302 -3.74 -20.87 -6.29
N GLY A 303 -2.80 -21.50 -5.57
CA GLY A 303 -1.38 -21.45 -5.92
C GLY A 303 -0.72 -20.09 -5.68
N SER A 304 -1.16 -19.33 -4.68
CA SER A 304 -0.60 -18.00 -4.33
C SER A 304 0.92 -18.02 -4.10
N GLU A 305 1.44 -19.11 -3.54
CA GLU A 305 2.87 -19.30 -3.29
C GLU A 305 3.74 -19.13 -4.54
N SER A 306 3.26 -19.55 -5.73
CA SER A 306 4.05 -19.46 -6.97
C SER A 306 4.13 -18.04 -7.54
N ARG A 307 3.36 -17.10 -7.00
CA ARG A 307 3.31 -15.69 -7.43
C ARG A 307 3.48 -14.72 -6.28
N ALA A 308 3.92 -15.20 -5.11
CA ALA A 308 4.14 -14.35 -3.95
C ALA A 308 5.10 -13.19 -4.30
N GLY A 309 4.70 -11.96 -3.97
CA GLY A 309 5.41 -10.72 -4.28
C GLY A 309 5.30 -10.21 -5.73
N MET A 310 4.47 -10.85 -6.56
CA MET A 310 3.93 -10.22 -7.76
C MET A 310 2.84 -9.23 -7.35
N LEU A 311 2.98 -7.98 -7.76
CA LEU A 311 1.98 -6.96 -7.41
C LEU A 311 0.74 -7.07 -8.31
N SER A 312 -0.43 -6.97 -7.69
CA SER A 312 -1.67 -6.70 -8.42
C SER A 312 -1.70 -5.26 -8.92
N LYS A 313 -2.55 -4.99 -9.90
CA LYS A 313 -2.72 -3.67 -10.50
C LYS A 313 -3.16 -2.63 -9.46
N SER A 314 -4.08 -3.00 -8.57
CA SER A 314 -4.45 -2.12 -7.44
C SER A 314 -3.32 -1.93 -6.43
N GLN A 315 -2.56 -2.98 -6.09
CA GLN A 315 -1.41 -2.84 -5.18
C GLN A 315 -0.37 -1.86 -5.76
N LEU A 316 -0.13 -1.90 -7.07
CA LEU A 316 0.75 -0.96 -7.75
C LEU A 316 0.27 0.50 -7.62
N PHE A 317 -1.04 0.75 -7.77
CA PHE A 317 -1.61 2.10 -7.57
C PHE A 317 -1.28 2.66 -6.17
N PHE A 318 -1.55 1.90 -5.12
CA PHE A 318 -1.29 2.34 -3.74
C PHE A 318 0.20 2.41 -3.43
N LEU A 319 1.00 1.48 -3.97
CA LEU A 319 2.45 1.50 -3.84
C LEU A 319 3.04 2.78 -4.46
N ASN A 320 2.58 3.17 -5.64
CA ASN A 320 3.03 4.39 -6.31
C ASN A 320 2.74 5.63 -5.45
N LYS A 321 1.54 5.72 -4.87
CA LYS A 321 1.16 6.81 -3.95
C LYS A 321 1.98 6.80 -2.66
N TYR A 322 2.23 5.63 -2.07
CA TYR A 322 3.08 5.49 -0.89
C TYR A 322 4.52 5.92 -1.18
N PHE A 323 5.09 5.48 -2.31
CA PHE A 323 6.47 5.75 -2.71
C PHE A 323 6.72 7.26 -2.90
N GLN A 324 5.80 7.96 -3.57
CA GLN A 324 5.87 9.41 -3.74
C GLN A 324 5.72 10.18 -2.42
N THR A 325 4.80 9.72 -1.55
CA THR A 325 4.43 10.45 -0.34
C THR A 325 5.42 10.28 0.80
N ASN A 326 5.91 9.05 1.01
CA ASN A 326 6.78 8.73 2.15
C ASN A 326 8.26 8.81 1.80
N ALA A 327 8.60 8.89 0.51
CA ALA A 327 9.97 8.90 -0.01
C ALA A 327 10.86 7.85 0.68
N PRO A 328 10.45 6.56 0.65
CA PRO A 328 11.10 5.52 1.43
C PRO A 328 12.51 5.22 0.91
N LEU A 329 13.42 4.88 1.81
CA LEU A 329 14.79 4.48 1.49
C LEU A 329 15.16 3.18 2.22
N ALA A 330 15.69 2.21 1.47
CA ALA A 330 16.35 1.04 2.01
C ALA A 330 17.75 1.42 2.49
N ILE A 331 18.06 1.09 3.74
CA ILE A 331 19.37 1.31 4.34
C ILE A 331 19.82 0.08 5.13
N SER A 332 21.14 -0.03 5.30
CA SER A 332 21.78 -0.96 6.22
C SER A 332 22.88 -0.24 6.98
N GLU A 333 23.16 -0.69 8.22
CA GLU A 333 24.06 0.03 9.12
C GLU A 333 25.04 -0.93 9.82
N ILE A 334 26.29 -0.48 9.97
CA ILE A 334 27.25 -1.07 10.91
C ILE A 334 27.59 0.00 11.95
N VAL A 335 27.29 -0.27 13.22
CA VAL A 335 27.58 0.63 14.33
C VAL A 335 28.75 0.09 15.13
N VAL A 336 29.79 0.89 15.34
CA VAL A 336 30.88 0.58 16.26
C VAL A 336 30.67 1.38 17.53
N SER A 337 30.35 0.68 18.62
CA SER A 337 30.12 1.33 19.91
C SER A 337 31.37 1.98 20.47
N PHE A 338 31.17 2.98 21.33
CA PHE A 338 32.26 3.58 22.08
C PHE A 338 33.08 2.55 22.88
N SER A 339 34.31 2.93 23.18
CA SER A 339 35.14 2.24 24.16
C SER A 339 34.47 2.29 25.54
N ASP A 340 34.84 1.40 26.47
CA ASP A 340 34.10 1.22 27.74
C ASP A 340 34.02 2.50 28.61
N ASN A 341 34.91 3.46 28.37
CA ASN A 341 34.95 4.75 29.06
C ASN A 341 34.50 5.95 28.20
N GLY A 342 34.15 5.72 26.93
CA GLY A 342 33.77 6.77 26.00
C GLY A 342 32.35 7.29 26.27
N LYS A 343 32.14 8.59 26.03
CA LYS A 343 30.84 9.24 26.26
C LYS A 343 30.53 10.23 25.14
N PHE A 344 29.24 10.40 24.88
CA PHE A 344 28.75 11.36 23.89
C PHE A 344 28.55 12.76 24.49
N ASP A 345 28.12 12.83 25.76
CA ASP A 345 27.61 14.06 26.40
C ASP A 345 28.67 15.17 26.64
N ASP A 346 29.96 14.84 26.67
CA ASP A 346 31.08 15.78 26.87
C ASP A 346 31.82 16.14 25.58
N GLY A 347 31.28 15.73 24.43
CA GLY A 347 31.89 15.89 23.11
C GLY A 347 32.77 14.70 22.73
N ILE A 348 32.99 14.52 21.43
CA ILE A 348 33.63 13.29 20.92
C ILE A 348 35.11 13.51 20.62
N SER A 349 35.95 12.59 21.05
CA SER A 349 37.39 12.56 20.77
C SER A 349 37.85 11.17 20.34
N ILE A 350 39.13 11.03 19.97
CA ILE A 350 39.69 9.71 19.69
C ILE A 350 39.76 8.81 20.93
N GLU A 351 39.85 9.38 22.14
CA GLU A 351 39.91 8.60 23.38
C GLU A 351 38.64 7.75 23.58
N ASP A 352 37.49 8.23 23.10
CA ASP A 352 36.21 7.54 23.15
C ASP A 352 36.19 6.27 22.28
N PHE A 353 37.18 6.09 21.40
CA PHE A 353 37.31 4.93 20.51
C PHE A 353 38.59 4.12 20.74
N LYS A 354 39.50 4.52 21.64
CA LYS A 354 40.80 3.84 21.82
C LYS A 354 40.68 2.49 22.52
N GLY A 355 39.97 2.44 23.65
CA GLY A 355 40.01 1.29 24.55
C GLY A 355 41.41 1.04 25.10
N ASP A 356 41.59 -0.07 25.82
CA ASP A 356 42.90 -0.43 26.38
C ASP A 356 43.93 -0.67 25.26
N GLN A 357 45.10 -0.03 25.36
CA GLN A 357 46.22 -0.15 24.41
C GLN A 357 45.86 0.19 22.94
N SER A 358 44.84 1.04 22.75
CA SER A 358 44.31 1.42 21.43
C SER A 358 43.76 0.23 20.61
N ILE A 359 43.34 -0.86 21.28
CA ILE A 359 42.83 -2.05 20.59
C ILE A 359 41.56 -1.72 19.79
N ASP A 360 40.63 -0.98 20.39
CA ASP A 360 39.35 -0.65 19.77
C ASP A 360 39.57 0.30 18.57
N ALA A 361 40.47 1.29 18.69
CA ALA A 361 40.79 2.22 17.60
C ALA A 361 41.44 1.51 16.40
N LYS A 362 42.37 0.58 16.66
CA LYS A 362 43.00 -0.23 15.59
C LYS A 362 41.99 -1.15 14.91
N ALA A 363 41.01 -1.65 15.65
CA ALA A 363 39.94 -2.48 15.11
C ALA A 363 38.99 -1.65 14.24
N LEU A 364 38.63 -0.45 14.71
CA LEU A 364 37.83 0.51 13.94
C LEU A 364 38.53 0.93 12.64
N ILE A 365 39.83 1.22 12.66
CA ILE A 365 40.61 1.53 11.44
C ILE A 365 40.55 0.39 10.42
N LYS A 366 40.68 -0.87 10.87
CA LYS A 366 40.58 -2.03 9.97
C LYS A 366 39.21 -2.15 9.33
N LEU A 367 38.15 -2.00 10.13
CA LEU A 367 36.78 -2.02 9.63
C LEU A 367 36.53 -0.89 8.63
N TYR A 368 36.92 0.34 8.98
CA TYR A 368 36.80 1.52 8.13
C TYR A 368 37.47 1.29 6.78
N ASN A 369 38.74 0.86 6.77
CA ASN A 369 39.47 0.63 5.52
C ASN A 369 38.81 -0.48 4.67
N THR A 370 38.26 -1.50 5.32
CA THR A 370 37.52 -2.58 4.63
C THR A 370 36.24 -2.04 3.98
N ILE A 371 35.46 -1.22 4.71
CA ILE A 371 34.23 -0.61 4.18
C ILE A 371 34.52 0.34 3.03
N SER A 372 35.53 1.19 3.18
CA SER A 372 35.92 2.23 2.23
C SER A 372 36.49 1.67 0.92
N SER A 373 37.22 0.55 0.99
CA SER A 373 37.79 -0.13 -0.18
C SER A 373 36.88 -1.19 -0.80
N ASP A 374 35.69 -1.40 -0.24
CA ASP A 374 34.77 -2.45 -0.70
C ASP A 374 34.20 -2.14 -2.09
N THR A 375 34.77 -2.86 -3.06
CA THR A 375 34.34 -2.94 -4.46
C THR A 375 33.92 -4.37 -4.83
N SER A 376 33.94 -5.29 -3.86
CA SER A 376 33.82 -6.74 -4.08
C SER A 376 32.58 -7.36 -3.42
N GLY A 377 31.72 -6.54 -2.80
CA GLY A 377 30.51 -7.00 -2.12
C GLY A 377 30.77 -7.49 -0.69
N TRP A 378 31.85 -7.02 -0.05
CA TRP A 378 32.13 -7.32 1.35
C TRP A 378 30.99 -6.84 2.25
N TRP A 379 30.46 -5.64 2.02
CA TRP A 379 29.34 -5.09 2.79
C TRP A 379 28.14 -6.04 2.78
N THR A 380 27.68 -6.43 1.59
CA THR A 380 26.58 -7.39 1.41
C THR A 380 26.87 -8.71 2.13
N THR A 381 28.12 -9.19 2.09
CA THR A 381 28.52 -10.42 2.78
C THR A 381 28.48 -10.24 4.30
N ALA A 382 28.89 -9.10 4.83
CA ALA A 382 28.84 -8.78 6.26
C ALA A 382 27.39 -8.64 6.78
N LEU A 383 26.45 -8.21 5.95
CA LEU A 383 25.02 -8.21 6.28
C LEU A 383 24.43 -9.63 6.39
N ILE A 384 24.99 -10.58 5.64
CA ILE A 384 24.62 -12.00 5.70
C ILE A 384 25.28 -12.67 6.90
N ASP A 385 26.58 -12.41 7.09
CA ASP A 385 27.40 -12.96 8.17
C ASP A 385 28.05 -11.83 8.97
N SER A 386 27.36 -11.41 10.04
CA SER A 386 27.84 -10.36 10.94
C SER A 386 29.18 -10.68 11.59
N SER A 387 29.60 -11.95 11.62
CA SER A 387 30.89 -12.35 12.19
C SER A 387 32.08 -11.75 11.43
N LEU A 388 31.89 -11.40 10.15
CA LEU A 388 32.89 -10.70 9.34
C LEU A 388 33.16 -9.28 9.86
N ALA A 389 32.11 -8.56 10.23
CA ALA A 389 32.25 -7.23 10.82
C ALA A 389 32.81 -7.33 12.25
N THR A 390 32.26 -8.21 13.09
CA THR A 390 32.72 -8.37 14.48
C THR A 390 34.14 -8.94 14.57
N GLY A 391 34.57 -9.72 13.58
CA GLY A 391 35.93 -10.24 13.48
C GLY A 391 36.97 -9.15 13.17
N LEU A 392 36.56 -8.07 12.50
CA LEU A 392 37.40 -6.89 12.27
C LEU A 392 37.35 -5.92 13.45
N ALA A 393 36.14 -5.68 13.98
CA ALA A 393 35.88 -4.78 15.09
C ALA A 393 34.91 -5.44 16.09
N PRO A 394 35.38 -5.97 17.24
CA PRO A 394 34.55 -6.73 18.19
C PRO A 394 33.34 -5.97 18.76
N LYS A 395 33.37 -4.63 18.73
CA LYS A 395 32.26 -3.75 19.16
C LYS A 395 31.32 -3.35 18.03
N ALA A 396 31.52 -3.89 16.83
CA ALA A 396 30.64 -3.65 15.70
C ALA A 396 29.32 -4.40 15.87
N THR A 397 28.20 -3.75 15.56
CA THR A 397 26.88 -4.35 15.42
C THR A 397 26.40 -4.12 14.01
N VAL A 398 25.96 -5.18 13.35
CA VAL A 398 25.39 -5.11 11.99
C VAL A 398 23.86 -5.03 12.12
N LYS A 399 23.26 -3.99 11.56
CA LYS A 399 21.81 -3.76 11.55
C LYS A 399 21.26 -3.90 10.13
N LYS A 400 20.26 -4.76 10.01
CA LYS A 400 19.36 -4.86 8.85
C LYS A 400 17.99 -4.40 9.34
N TYR A 401 17.40 -3.41 8.67
CA TYR A 401 16.13 -2.85 9.11
C TYR A 401 14.95 -3.65 8.53
N ASP A 402 13.95 -3.86 9.38
CA ASP A 402 12.68 -4.50 9.00
C ASP A 402 11.71 -3.52 8.33
N ASN A 403 12.01 -2.22 8.45
CA ASN A 403 11.24 -1.13 7.90
C ASN A 403 12.10 -0.30 6.94
N LEU A 404 11.45 0.44 6.04
CA LEU A 404 12.11 1.42 5.19
C LEU A 404 12.28 2.73 5.95
N LEU A 405 13.39 3.43 5.72
CA LEU A 405 13.61 4.75 6.29
C LEU A 405 12.63 5.75 5.65
N THR A 406 11.78 6.35 6.47
CA THR A 406 10.92 7.49 6.11
C THR A 406 11.07 8.62 7.13
N LEU A 407 10.68 9.85 6.79
CA LEU A 407 10.61 10.94 7.77
C LEU A 407 9.56 10.69 8.87
N SER A 408 8.49 9.95 8.55
CA SER A 408 7.41 9.59 9.46
C SER A 408 7.75 8.40 10.39
N SER A 409 8.87 7.70 10.13
CA SER A 409 9.26 6.55 10.93
C SER A 409 9.59 6.92 12.38
N SER A 410 9.36 6.00 13.32
CA SER A 410 9.70 6.21 14.74
C SER A 410 11.18 6.50 14.95
N SER A 411 11.50 7.43 15.86
CA SER A 411 12.88 7.71 16.29
C SER A 411 13.52 6.56 17.08
N GLU A 412 12.71 5.61 17.57
CA GLU A 412 13.20 4.37 18.20
C GLU A 412 13.82 3.40 17.17
N THR A 413 13.29 3.40 15.94
CA THR A 413 13.78 2.55 14.85
C THR A 413 14.92 3.21 14.11
N PHE A 414 14.77 4.50 13.78
CA PHE A 414 15.77 5.29 13.07
C PHE A 414 16.03 6.57 13.83
N SER A 415 17.26 6.77 14.32
CA SER A 415 17.58 7.98 15.06
C SER A 415 17.32 9.23 14.20
N ASP A 416 16.96 10.33 14.84
CA ASP A 416 16.75 11.58 14.13
C ASP A 416 18.03 12.05 13.42
N THR A 417 19.20 11.76 13.99
CA THR A 417 20.48 11.94 13.32
C THR A 417 20.58 11.13 12.04
N LEU A 418 20.21 9.85 12.06
CA LEU A 418 20.27 8.98 10.88
C LEU A 418 19.37 9.51 9.75
N LYS A 419 18.12 9.86 10.08
CA LYS A 419 17.17 10.46 9.12
C LYS A 419 17.77 11.72 8.49
N THR A 420 18.35 12.57 9.32
CA THR A 420 19.03 13.81 8.93
C THR A 420 20.13 13.52 7.91
N VAL A 421 21.08 12.65 8.26
CA VAL A 421 22.24 12.32 7.42
C VAL A 421 21.81 11.77 6.05
N VAL A 422 20.90 10.82 6.05
CA VAL A 422 20.47 10.14 4.83
C VAL A 422 19.71 11.09 3.90
N TYR A 423 18.72 11.82 4.41
CA TYR A 423 17.92 12.71 3.58
C TYR A 423 18.68 13.93 3.09
N ASP A 424 19.65 14.47 3.84
CA ASP A 424 20.55 15.52 3.33
C ASP A 424 21.32 15.04 2.09
N HIS A 425 21.89 13.83 2.19
CA HIS A 425 22.70 13.26 1.12
C HIS A 425 21.89 13.01 -0.13
N VAL A 426 20.71 12.37 0.01
CA VAL A 426 19.90 12.01 -1.16
C VAL A 426 19.21 13.20 -1.85
N LEU A 427 18.87 14.26 -1.10
CA LEU A 427 18.21 15.46 -1.62
C LEU A 427 19.19 16.50 -2.18
N GLY A 428 20.49 16.29 -1.99
CA GLY A 428 21.55 17.20 -2.40
C GLY A 428 22.00 18.07 -1.23
N THR A 429 23.23 17.85 -0.80
CA THR A 429 23.86 18.49 0.35
C THR A 429 24.09 19.98 0.10
N GLU A 430 23.84 20.84 1.08
CA GLU A 430 24.41 22.19 1.04
C GLU A 430 25.92 22.14 1.20
N THR A 431 26.62 23.06 0.55
CA THR A 431 28.08 23.21 0.64
C THR A 431 28.53 23.29 2.10
N GLY A 432 29.25 22.25 2.55
CA GLY A 432 29.85 22.20 3.90
C GLY A 432 29.14 21.29 4.90
N ASN A 433 27.97 20.73 4.59
CA ASN A 433 27.24 19.79 5.48
C ASN A 433 27.82 18.37 5.48
N SER A 434 28.48 17.99 4.39
CA SER A 434 29.19 16.73 4.25
C SER A 434 30.66 16.97 3.91
N ILE A 435 31.50 15.97 4.19
CA ILE A 435 32.91 15.95 3.80
C ILE A 435 33.25 14.59 3.19
N GLU A 436 33.96 14.59 2.06
CA GLU A 436 34.54 13.35 1.54
C GLU A 436 35.66 12.90 2.48
N LEU A 437 35.51 11.71 3.05
CA LEU A 437 36.49 11.18 3.99
C LEU A 437 37.64 10.47 3.25
N ALA A 438 38.80 10.43 3.89
CA ALA A 438 39.96 9.74 3.34
C ALA A 438 39.65 8.25 3.15
N LYS A 439 39.98 7.68 1.98
CA LYS A 439 39.64 6.29 1.67
C LYS A 439 40.41 5.26 2.49
N ASP A 440 41.60 5.63 2.96
CA ASP A 440 42.46 4.77 3.77
C ASP A 440 42.98 5.53 4.99
N LEU A 441 42.84 4.91 6.17
CA LEU A 441 43.41 5.38 7.42
C LEU A 441 44.66 4.56 7.73
N ASN A 442 45.80 5.24 7.84
CA ASN A 442 47.10 4.61 8.04
C ASN A 442 47.42 4.41 9.53
N ASP A 443 46.84 5.22 10.42
CA ASP A 443 47.12 5.24 11.85
C ASP A 443 46.00 5.93 12.66
N GLU A 444 46.20 6.02 13.98
CA GLU A 444 45.29 6.69 14.91
C GLU A 444 45.18 8.20 14.64
N THR A 445 46.20 8.86 14.11
CA THR A 445 46.14 10.30 13.77
C THR A 445 45.21 10.57 12.59
N ALA A 446 45.18 9.66 11.60
CA ALA A 446 44.21 9.72 10.51
C ALA A 446 42.77 9.52 11.03
N LEU A 447 42.56 8.57 11.96
CA LEU A 447 41.26 8.36 12.61
C LEU A 447 40.84 9.59 13.45
N GLU A 448 41.77 10.19 14.19
CA GLU A 448 41.52 11.42 14.97
C GLU A 448 41.05 12.57 14.07
N THR A 449 41.60 12.67 12.86
CA THR A 449 41.16 13.66 11.87
C THR A 449 39.72 13.41 11.42
N VAL A 450 39.35 12.16 11.14
CA VAL A 450 37.96 11.78 10.81
C VAL A 450 37.04 12.14 11.98
N ILE A 451 37.37 11.71 13.19
CA ILE A 451 36.56 11.99 14.39
C ILE A 451 36.44 13.49 14.60
N THR A 452 37.52 14.26 14.47
CA THR A 452 37.49 15.72 14.64
C THR A 452 36.60 16.38 13.60
N ASN A 453 36.65 15.95 12.33
CA ASN A 453 35.81 16.50 11.27
C ASN A 453 34.33 16.20 11.47
N LEU A 454 34.01 15.03 12.04
CA LEU A 454 32.64 14.62 12.36
C LEU A 454 32.20 15.06 13.77
N ASN A 455 33.15 15.52 14.60
CA ASN A 455 32.87 15.99 15.94
C ASN A 455 32.09 17.28 15.81
N ARG A 456 30.82 17.17 16.16
CA ARG A 456 29.92 18.28 16.03
C ARG A 456 30.34 19.38 17.00
N ALA A 457 30.97 19.09 18.16
CA ALA A 457 31.38 20.00 19.26
C ALA A 457 32.44 21.03 18.92
N ALA A 458 33.15 20.82 17.82
CA ALA A 458 34.16 21.77 17.40
C ALA A 458 33.52 23.04 16.84
N THR A 459 33.95 24.21 17.33
CA THR A 459 33.44 25.53 16.94
C THR A 459 33.64 25.86 15.44
N ASN A 460 34.40 25.04 14.72
CA ASN A 460 34.85 25.28 13.34
C ASN A 460 34.45 24.17 12.35
N THR A 461 33.71 23.14 12.77
CA THR A 461 33.27 22.07 11.87
C THR A 461 31.84 22.32 11.40
N THR A 462 31.65 22.34 10.09
CA THR A 462 30.32 22.44 9.45
C THR A 462 29.77 21.07 9.05
N ALA A 463 30.64 20.07 8.91
CA ALA A 463 30.27 18.74 8.44
C ALA A 463 29.56 17.93 9.53
N PHE A 464 28.36 17.44 9.22
CA PHE A 464 27.52 16.64 10.12
C PHE A 464 27.74 15.13 9.97
N TYR A 465 28.21 14.74 8.79
CA TYR A 465 28.58 13.39 8.38
C TYR A 465 29.67 13.46 7.30
N GLY A 466 30.28 12.32 7.02
CA GLY A 466 31.21 12.15 5.92
C GLY A 466 30.75 11.08 4.94
N THR A 467 31.32 11.09 3.74
CA THR A 467 31.02 10.12 2.68
C THR A 467 32.22 9.22 2.40
N LEU A 468 31.95 7.93 2.16
CA LEU A 468 32.90 6.91 1.73
C LEU A 468 32.49 6.38 0.36
N GLY A 469 32.62 7.23 -0.66
CA GLY A 469 32.03 7.00 -1.98
C GLY A 469 30.60 7.55 -2.06
N GLU A 470 29.82 7.08 -3.04
CA GLU A 470 28.54 7.68 -3.39
C GLU A 470 27.38 7.23 -2.48
N ASN A 471 27.43 6.00 -1.96
CA ASN A 471 26.31 5.39 -1.24
C ASN A 471 26.61 5.03 0.21
N LYS A 472 27.81 5.35 0.73
CA LYS A 472 28.20 5.05 2.12
C LYS A 472 28.44 6.33 2.90
N LEU A 473 27.78 6.43 4.05
CA LEU A 473 27.80 7.61 4.93
C LEU A 473 28.40 7.23 6.29
N VAL A 474 29.09 8.17 6.92
CA VAL A 474 29.68 7.99 8.25
C VAL A 474 29.30 9.15 9.15
N TYR A 475 28.75 8.85 10.33
CA TYR A 475 28.43 9.86 11.35
C TYR A 475 28.64 9.29 12.74
N ILE A 476 28.57 10.15 13.76
CA ILE A 476 28.70 9.75 15.17
C ILE A 476 27.40 10.16 15.88
N ASP A 477 26.85 9.23 16.65
CA ASP A 477 25.63 9.40 17.46
C ASP A 477 25.87 8.91 18.90
N THR A 478 24.82 8.93 19.72
CA THR A 478 24.88 8.61 21.15
C THR A 478 25.44 7.22 21.49
N ASP A 479 25.40 6.27 20.55
CA ASP A 479 25.85 4.89 20.73
C ASP A 479 27.16 4.56 20.02
N GLY A 480 27.77 5.48 19.25
CA GLY A 480 29.10 5.29 18.67
C GLY A 480 29.26 5.86 17.26
N MET A 481 30.12 5.23 16.46
CA MET A 481 30.35 5.57 15.05
C MET A 481 29.50 4.69 14.14
N HIS A 482 28.75 5.32 13.25
CA HIS A 482 27.78 4.68 12.37
C HIS A 482 28.28 4.73 10.93
N PHE A 483 28.33 3.56 10.29
CA PHE A 483 28.52 3.41 8.87
C PHE A 483 27.18 3.01 8.25
N VAL A 484 26.68 3.79 7.31
CA VAL A 484 25.37 3.54 6.66
C VAL A 484 25.58 3.30 5.18
N SER A 485 24.95 2.28 4.64
CA SER A 485 24.82 2.06 3.19
C SER A 485 23.41 2.43 2.74
N LEU A 486 23.32 3.20 1.67
CA LEU A 486 22.09 3.41 0.92
C LEU A 486 21.93 2.23 -0.05
N ASP A 487 21.04 1.31 0.29
CA ASP A 487 20.89 0.06 -0.45
C ASP A 487 20.07 0.33 -1.73
N GLY A 488 20.57 -0.15 -2.87
CA GLY A 488 19.99 0.15 -4.18
C GLY A 488 20.28 1.56 -4.72
N TYR A 489 21.20 2.32 -4.12
CA TYR A 489 21.49 3.72 -4.51
C TYR A 489 21.84 3.93 -5.99
N SER A 490 22.51 2.96 -6.63
CA SER A 490 22.78 3.04 -8.08
C SER A 490 21.50 3.09 -8.91
N LYS A 491 20.44 2.39 -8.47
CA LYS A 491 19.12 2.37 -9.10
C LYS A 491 18.26 3.58 -8.73
N PHE A 492 18.58 4.24 -7.63
CA PHE A 492 17.90 5.46 -7.17
C PHE A 492 18.20 6.67 -8.06
N ASN A 493 19.38 6.69 -8.69
CA ASN A 493 19.81 7.80 -9.56
C ASN A 493 19.76 7.45 -11.06
N THR A 494 19.16 6.32 -11.45
CA THR A 494 18.98 5.93 -12.86
C THR A 494 17.58 6.24 -13.35
N THR A 495 17.49 6.61 -14.63
CA THR A 495 16.24 6.79 -15.36
C THR A 495 16.10 5.63 -16.32
N ARG A 496 15.01 4.85 -16.22
CA ARG A 496 14.72 3.80 -17.21
C ARG A 496 14.29 4.48 -18.51
N SER A 497 14.86 4.06 -19.64
CA SER A 497 14.35 4.52 -20.95
C SER A 497 12.97 3.92 -21.17
N GLU A 498 12.02 4.72 -21.67
CA GLU A 498 10.67 4.26 -22.03
C GLU A 498 10.75 2.98 -22.86
N THR A 499 10.22 1.88 -22.32
CA THR A 499 9.90 0.70 -23.11
C THR A 499 8.44 0.80 -23.51
N ASP A 500 8.16 0.65 -24.81
CA ASP A 500 6.85 0.84 -25.42
C ASP A 500 5.72 0.19 -24.60
N GLU A 501 4.76 1.03 -24.20
CA GLU A 501 3.46 0.65 -23.66
C GLU A 501 2.71 -0.21 -24.69
N THR A 502 2.74 -1.53 -24.53
CA THR A 502 1.70 -2.39 -25.11
C THR A 502 1.32 -3.52 -24.17
N THR A 503 0.04 -3.84 -24.23
CA THR A 503 -0.83 -4.44 -23.22
C THR A 503 -1.05 -5.94 -23.41
N THR A 504 -1.73 -6.54 -22.41
CA THR A 504 -2.56 -7.75 -22.42
C THR A 504 -1.91 -9.12 -22.17
N ASP A 505 -2.38 -9.80 -21.10
CA ASP A 505 -2.32 -11.21 -20.68
C ASP A 505 -1.09 -12.11 -20.98
N SER A 506 -0.44 -12.05 -22.15
CA SER A 506 0.76 -12.86 -22.44
C SER A 506 1.96 -12.43 -21.59
N ASP A 507 2.09 -11.13 -21.30
CA ASP A 507 3.10 -10.61 -20.37
C ASP A 507 2.82 -11.01 -18.92
N THR A 508 1.54 -11.18 -18.55
CA THR A 508 1.18 -11.66 -17.20
C THR A 508 1.57 -13.12 -17.03
N LEU A 509 1.33 -13.97 -18.03
CA LEU A 509 1.72 -15.38 -17.95
C LEU A 509 3.25 -15.56 -17.98
N LYS A 510 3.97 -14.74 -18.75
CA LYS A 510 5.45 -14.66 -18.68
C LYS A 510 5.93 -14.28 -17.28
N GLN A 511 5.34 -13.24 -16.69
CA GLN A 511 5.68 -12.81 -15.35
C GLN A 511 5.39 -13.90 -14.31
N LEU A 512 4.24 -14.58 -14.40
CA LEU A 512 3.89 -15.71 -13.53
C LEU A 512 4.89 -16.87 -13.65
N LYS A 513 5.36 -17.17 -14.88
CA LYS A 513 6.41 -18.17 -15.10
C LYS A 513 7.70 -17.78 -14.38
N LEU A 514 8.14 -16.54 -14.53
CA LEU A 514 9.33 -16.01 -13.85
C LEU A 514 9.21 -16.11 -12.32
N PHE A 515 8.06 -15.77 -11.75
CA PHE A 515 7.82 -15.93 -10.31
C PHE A 515 7.82 -17.41 -9.87
N ASN A 516 7.18 -18.31 -10.63
CA ASN A 516 7.20 -19.74 -10.31
C ASN A 516 8.62 -20.30 -10.34
N GLU A 517 9.43 -19.90 -11.32
CA GLU A 517 10.84 -20.28 -11.39
C GLU A 517 11.65 -19.70 -10.24
N PHE A 518 11.47 -18.41 -9.91
CA PHE A 518 12.12 -17.77 -8.78
C PHE A 518 11.80 -18.49 -7.46
N HIS A 519 10.52 -18.82 -7.23
CA HIS A 519 10.09 -19.52 -6.02
C HIS A 519 10.53 -20.98 -5.95
N SER A 520 10.93 -21.58 -7.07
CA SER A 520 11.56 -22.91 -7.11
C SER A 520 13.04 -22.91 -6.70
N LEU A 521 13.68 -21.73 -6.64
CA LEU A 521 15.07 -21.59 -6.21
C LEU A 521 15.21 -21.81 -4.70
N THR A 522 16.39 -22.27 -4.29
CA THR A 522 16.78 -22.25 -2.87
C THR A 522 16.96 -20.82 -2.37
N ASP A 523 16.80 -20.59 -1.07
CA ASP A 523 17.00 -19.28 -0.43
C ASP A 523 18.31 -18.60 -0.82
N ARG A 524 19.42 -19.36 -0.82
CA ARG A 524 20.73 -18.85 -1.24
C ARG A 524 20.74 -18.41 -2.72
N GLN A 525 20.09 -19.17 -3.59
CA GLN A 525 19.98 -18.82 -5.01
C GLN A 525 19.10 -17.58 -5.20
N LYS A 526 18.00 -17.44 -4.45
CA LYS A 526 17.15 -16.23 -4.47
C LYS A 526 17.97 -14.99 -4.13
N VAL A 527 18.74 -15.04 -3.03
CA VAL A 527 19.62 -13.93 -2.61
C VAL A 527 20.65 -13.59 -3.69
N ILE A 528 21.37 -14.59 -4.23
CA ILE A 528 22.36 -14.36 -5.28
C ILE A 528 21.70 -13.72 -6.50
N LYS A 529 20.59 -14.28 -6.97
CA LYS A 529 19.91 -13.85 -8.19
C LYS A 529 19.31 -12.44 -8.11
N LEU A 530 18.97 -11.95 -6.92
CA LEU A 530 18.50 -10.58 -6.72
C LEU A 530 19.62 -9.59 -6.38
N MET A 531 20.67 -10.02 -5.66
CA MET A 531 21.67 -9.11 -5.12
C MET A 531 22.95 -8.98 -5.96
N THR A 532 23.20 -9.87 -6.94
CA THR A 532 24.37 -9.77 -7.81
C THR A 532 24.02 -9.10 -9.14
N ASP A 533 24.79 -8.08 -9.51
CA ASP A 533 24.63 -7.30 -10.74
C ASP A 533 25.19 -8.06 -11.96
N SER A 534 24.42 -9.03 -12.47
CA SER A 534 24.74 -9.74 -13.71
C SER A 534 23.72 -9.37 -14.80
N SER A 535 24.11 -9.46 -16.06
CA SER A 535 23.32 -8.98 -17.23
C SER A 535 21.97 -9.67 -17.48
N SER A 536 21.58 -10.64 -16.65
CA SER A 536 20.26 -11.29 -16.64
C SER A 536 19.90 -11.62 -15.18
N THR A 537 19.18 -10.72 -14.50
CA THR A 537 18.84 -10.90 -13.08
C THR A 537 17.34 -10.83 -12.89
N TYR A 538 16.83 -11.66 -11.97
CA TYR A 538 15.46 -11.56 -11.50
C TYR A 538 15.14 -10.16 -10.94
N MET A 539 16.16 -9.36 -10.60
CA MET A 539 16.01 -7.96 -10.20
C MET A 539 15.40 -7.09 -11.30
N THR A 540 15.73 -7.31 -12.57
CA THR A 540 15.16 -6.56 -13.70
C THR A 540 13.90 -7.20 -14.27
N ASP A 541 13.81 -8.53 -14.16
CA ASP A 541 12.78 -9.31 -14.87
C ASP A 541 11.48 -9.45 -14.04
N LEU A 542 11.58 -9.53 -12.70
CA LEU A 542 10.41 -9.55 -11.82
C LEU A 542 9.82 -8.16 -11.66
N ASN A 543 8.48 -8.08 -11.56
CA ASN A 543 7.74 -6.81 -11.47
C ASN A 543 8.18 -5.79 -12.54
N SER A 544 8.46 -6.27 -13.75
CA SER A 544 9.00 -5.49 -14.87
C SER A 544 8.11 -4.32 -15.32
N SER A 545 6.83 -4.34 -14.95
CA SER A 545 5.86 -3.26 -15.16
C SER A 545 6.13 -2.03 -14.29
N ILE A 546 7.02 -2.11 -13.29
CA ILE A 546 7.46 -0.96 -12.51
C ILE A 546 8.53 -0.21 -13.30
N ASN A 547 8.24 1.05 -13.63
CA ASN A 547 9.12 1.89 -14.46
C ASN A 547 10.32 2.43 -13.68
N ASN A 548 10.12 2.79 -12.41
CA ASN A 548 11.20 3.26 -11.54
C ASN A 548 12.07 2.08 -11.04
N GLU A 549 13.35 2.05 -11.43
CA GLU A 549 14.29 0.96 -11.08
C GLU A 549 14.51 0.81 -9.57
N TYR A 550 14.44 1.91 -8.82
CA TYR A 550 14.56 1.87 -7.37
C TYR A 550 13.31 1.31 -6.71
N LEU A 551 12.13 1.72 -7.16
CA LEU A 551 10.87 1.13 -6.69
C LEU A 551 10.83 -0.36 -7.01
N GLN A 552 11.25 -0.75 -8.22
CA GLN A 552 11.38 -2.16 -8.61
C GLN A 552 12.39 -2.88 -7.70
N TYR A 553 13.51 -2.25 -7.36
CA TYR A 553 14.46 -2.78 -6.39
C TYR A 553 13.80 -3.03 -5.03
N LEU A 554 13.11 -2.05 -4.46
CA LEU A 554 12.43 -2.20 -3.16
C LEU A 554 11.39 -3.34 -3.18
N VAL A 555 10.60 -3.43 -4.25
CA VAL A 555 9.60 -4.50 -4.40
C VAL A 555 10.28 -5.87 -4.53
N ASN A 556 11.25 -6.01 -5.43
CA ASN A 556 11.89 -7.30 -5.70
C ASN A 556 12.73 -7.78 -4.52
N THR A 557 13.41 -6.88 -3.81
CA THR A 557 14.15 -7.23 -2.59
C THR A 557 13.25 -7.58 -1.41
N SER A 558 12.00 -7.13 -1.38
CA SER A 558 11.01 -7.55 -0.37
C SER A 558 10.74 -9.07 -0.41
N LEU A 559 10.99 -9.73 -1.55
CA LEU A 559 10.94 -11.20 -1.68
C LEU A 559 11.97 -11.93 -0.83
N LEU A 560 12.99 -11.23 -0.33
CA LEU A 560 14.03 -11.81 0.53
C LEU A 560 13.69 -11.72 2.02
N LYS A 561 12.59 -11.06 2.40
CA LYS A 561 12.16 -10.98 3.80
C LYS A 561 12.03 -12.37 4.41
N GLY A 562 12.56 -12.54 5.62
CA GLY A 562 12.52 -13.81 6.35
C GLY A 562 13.56 -14.85 5.91
N ILE A 563 14.32 -14.61 4.85
CA ILE A 563 15.46 -15.45 4.49
C ILE A 563 16.64 -15.10 5.41
N SER A 564 17.09 -16.06 6.22
CA SER A 564 18.20 -15.85 7.18
C SER A 564 19.48 -15.31 6.54
N SER A 565 19.78 -15.73 5.32
CA SER A 565 20.94 -15.29 4.54
C SER A 565 20.67 -14.07 3.66
N SER A 566 19.62 -13.30 3.92
CA SER A 566 19.33 -12.07 3.17
C SER A 566 20.09 -10.87 3.75
N PRO A 567 20.63 -9.99 2.88
CA PRO A 567 21.19 -8.71 3.30
C PRO A 567 20.12 -7.66 3.65
N VAL A 568 18.85 -7.88 3.28
CA VAL A 568 17.70 -6.99 3.54
C VAL A 568 16.62 -7.71 4.35
N ASN A 569 15.76 -7.01 5.08
CA ASN A 569 14.68 -7.64 5.85
C ASN A 569 13.32 -6.94 5.85
N TYR A 570 13.13 -5.92 5.01
CA TYR A 570 11.87 -5.19 4.88
C TYR A 570 10.90 -5.85 3.90
N ASP A 571 9.63 -5.43 3.96
CA ASP A 571 8.63 -5.70 2.93
C ASP A 571 7.81 -4.45 2.65
N ILE A 572 7.97 -3.89 1.45
CA ILE A 572 7.34 -2.63 1.07
C ILE A 572 5.81 -2.72 1.04
N MET A 573 5.22 -3.89 0.74
CA MET A 573 3.77 -4.01 0.76
C MET A 573 3.22 -4.08 2.19
N SER A 574 4.00 -4.58 3.15
CA SER A 574 3.66 -4.44 4.58
C SER A 574 3.65 -2.96 4.99
N GLU A 575 4.60 -2.15 4.50
CA GLU A 575 4.64 -0.71 4.75
C GLU A 575 3.44 0.03 4.14
N VAL A 576 3.10 -0.27 2.87
CA VAL A 576 1.91 0.28 2.20
C VAL A 576 0.63 -0.07 2.97
N LYS A 577 0.51 -1.33 3.43
CA LYS A 577 -0.65 -1.77 4.22
C LYS A 577 -0.72 -1.08 5.57
N SER A 578 0.40 -0.81 6.22
CA SER A 578 0.46 -0.06 7.48
C SER A 578 0.10 1.41 7.28
N TRP A 579 0.52 1.99 6.16
CA TRP A 579 0.21 3.36 5.78
C TRP A 579 -1.28 3.55 5.43
N ALA A 580 -1.87 2.62 4.69
CA ALA A 580 -3.30 2.62 4.35
C ALA A 580 -4.14 1.91 5.42
N THR A 581 -4.11 2.40 6.67
CA THR A 581 -4.90 1.84 7.79
C THR A 581 -5.96 2.77 8.34
N VAL A 582 -7.11 2.19 8.71
CA VAL A 582 -8.14 2.86 9.52
C VAL A 582 -7.61 3.06 10.94
N SER A 583 -7.14 4.26 11.27
CA SER A 583 -6.69 4.64 12.61
C SER A 583 -7.62 5.68 13.23
N SER A 584 -7.43 6.01 14.51
CA SER A 584 -8.24 7.02 15.22
C SER A 584 -7.81 8.47 14.94
N SER A 585 -6.84 8.73 14.06
CA SER A 585 -6.39 10.08 13.70
C SER A 585 -7.06 10.55 12.41
N THR A 586 -7.57 11.78 12.41
CA THR A 586 -8.46 12.28 11.34
C THR A 586 -7.71 12.68 10.07
N GLU A 587 -6.51 13.24 10.19
CA GLU A 587 -5.74 13.77 9.04
C GLU A 587 -5.14 12.66 8.19
N SER A 588 -4.41 11.72 8.80
CA SER A 588 -3.85 10.55 8.10
C SER A 588 -4.96 9.69 7.48
N GLN A 589 -6.09 9.55 8.17
CA GLN A 589 -7.23 8.79 7.67
C GLN A 589 -7.90 9.46 6.46
N THR A 590 -7.99 10.79 6.44
CA THR A 590 -8.54 11.54 5.31
C THR A 590 -7.72 11.28 4.05
N TYR A 591 -6.39 11.34 4.14
CA TYR A 591 -5.51 11.18 2.98
C TYR A 591 -5.72 9.85 2.24
N TRP A 592 -5.62 8.72 2.95
CA TRP A 592 -5.68 7.43 2.26
C TRP A 592 -7.14 7.06 1.91
N THR A 593 -8.14 7.59 2.64
CA THR A 593 -9.55 7.43 2.24
C THR A 593 -9.84 8.21 0.95
N THR A 594 -9.23 9.39 0.77
CA THR A 594 -9.22 10.10 -0.54
C THR A 594 -8.51 9.28 -1.60
N THR A 595 -7.40 8.59 -1.28
CA THR A 595 -6.71 7.69 -2.23
C THR A 595 -7.61 6.54 -2.71
N VAL A 596 -8.53 6.03 -1.86
CA VAL A 596 -9.55 5.05 -2.27
C VAL A 596 -10.54 5.67 -3.26
N PHE A 597 -11.00 6.92 -3.01
CA PHE A 597 -11.84 7.64 -3.96
C PHE A 597 -11.12 7.85 -5.30
N ASP A 598 -9.84 8.23 -5.26
CA ASP A 598 -8.99 8.42 -6.46
C ASP A 598 -8.85 7.13 -7.26
N TYR A 599 -8.63 6.01 -6.58
CA TYR A 599 -8.59 4.70 -7.23
C TYR A 599 -9.86 4.47 -8.07
N PHE A 600 -11.05 4.60 -7.46
CA PHE A 600 -12.30 4.38 -8.18
C PHE A 600 -12.59 5.44 -9.24
N LYS A 601 -12.17 6.70 -9.06
CA LYS A 601 -12.22 7.73 -10.10
C LYS A 601 -11.34 7.38 -11.29
N THR A 602 -10.16 6.79 -11.06
CA THR A 602 -9.25 6.33 -12.11
C THR A 602 -9.75 5.07 -12.81
N THR A 603 -10.35 4.14 -12.08
CA THR A 603 -10.72 2.81 -12.60
C THR A 603 -12.16 2.70 -13.09
N THR A 604 -12.92 3.79 -13.09
CA THR A 604 -14.29 3.82 -13.63
C THR A 604 -14.38 4.75 -14.83
N ASN A 605 -15.46 4.62 -15.60
CA ASN A 605 -15.79 5.55 -16.67
C ASN A 605 -16.25 6.95 -16.15
N LEU A 606 -16.35 7.14 -14.82
CA LEU A 606 -16.75 8.37 -14.14
C LEU A 606 -15.52 9.17 -13.67
N THR A 607 -14.95 9.95 -14.58
CA THR A 607 -13.64 10.61 -14.34
C THR A 607 -13.72 11.89 -13.51
N LYS A 608 -14.92 12.45 -13.26
CA LYS A 608 -15.10 13.67 -12.46
C LYS A 608 -15.58 13.37 -11.04
N ASN A 609 -15.12 14.15 -10.07
CA ASN A 609 -15.52 14.02 -8.66
C ASN A 609 -17.04 14.09 -8.46
N ASN A 610 -17.71 15.02 -9.14
CA ASN A 610 -19.15 15.18 -9.01
C ASN A 610 -19.93 14.00 -9.63
N GLU A 611 -19.47 13.46 -10.77
CA GLU A 611 -20.08 12.31 -11.44
C GLU A 611 -19.98 11.07 -10.56
N LEU A 612 -18.76 10.76 -10.07
CA LEU A 612 -18.55 9.61 -9.19
C LEU A 612 -19.28 9.76 -7.86
N LEU A 613 -19.22 10.94 -7.22
CA LEU A 613 -19.90 11.18 -5.95
C LEU A 613 -21.42 11.01 -6.08
N SER A 614 -22.02 11.56 -7.15
CA SER A 614 -23.48 11.52 -7.35
C SER A 614 -23.99 10.13 -7.72
N GLN A 615 -23.12 9.25 -8.23
CA GLN A 615 -23.45 7.84 -8.46
C GLN A 615 -23.77 7.10 -7.15
N PHE A 616 -23.15 7.53 -6.03
CA PHE A 616 -23.20 6.82 -4.75
C PHE A 616 -23.85 7.62 -3.61
N ILE A 617 -23.96 8.94 -3.73
CA ILE A 617 -24.59 9.81 -2.73
C ILE A 617 -25.57 10.77 -3.41
N ILE A 618 -26.81 10.79 -2.90
CA ILE A 618 -27.85 11.73 -3.31
C ILE A 618 -27.92 12.85 -2.27
N PHE A 619 -27.85 14.08 -2.76
CA PHE A 619 -28.06 15.30 -1.99
C PHE A 619 -29.40 15.89 -2.39
N GLY A 620 -30.33 16.00 -1.44
CA GLY A 620 -31.65 16.59 -1.69
C GLY A 620 -32.63 15.67 -2.43
N GLU A 621 -33.79 16.22 -2.76
CA GLU A 621 -34.91 15.51 -3.39
C GLU A 621 -35.04 15.83 -4.89
N GLY A 622 -34.23 16.76 -5.42
CA GLY A 622 -34.21 17.13 -6.83
C GLY A 622 -35.43 17.96 -7.27
N GLU A 623 -35.88 17.81 -8.52
CA GLU A 623 -36.98 18.61 -9.10
C GLU A 623 -38.33 18.46 -8.34
N GLU A 624 -38.47 17.43 -7.51
CA GLU A 624 -39.68 17.16 -6.69
C GLU A 624 -39.57 17.67 -5.24
N ALA A 625 -38.56 18.49 -4.92
CA ALA A 625 -38.27 18.89 -3.54
C ALA A 625 -39.44 19.59 -2.83
N HIS A 626 -39.81 19.06 -1.66
CA HIS A 626 -40.89 19.60 -0.82
C HIS A 626 -40.50 20.90 -0.10
N ASN A 627 -39.20 21.15 0.08
CA ASN A 627 -38.66 22.34 0.72
C ASN A 627 -37.57 23.01 -0.14
N PRO A 628 -37.88 24.09 -0.88
CA PRO A 628 -36.92 24.76 -1.76
C PRO A 628 -35.65 25.26 -1.06
N ASN A 629 -35.75 25.74 0.19
CA ASN A 629 -34.57 26.20 0.92
C ASN A 629 -33.72 25.03 1.42
N GLY A 630 -34.34 23.88 1.72
CA GLY A 630 -33.62 22.66 2.06
C GLY A 630 -32.83 22.12 0.87
N GLU A 631 -33.46 22.11 -0.30
CA GLU A 631 -32.82 21.71 -1.56
C GLU A 631 -31.61 22.58 -1.90
N GLU A 632 -31.72 23.91 -1.75
CA GLU A 632 -30.60 24.84 -1.99
C GLU A 632 -29.39 24.52 -1.10
N ILE A 633 -29.63 24.16 0.16
CA ILE A 633 -28.57 23.80 1.10
C ILE A 633 -27.96 22.43 0.78
N ALA A 634 -28.77 21.45 0.38
CA ALA A 634 -28.28 20.14 -0.04
C ALA A 634 -27.37 20.26 -1.28
N ILE A 635 -27.76 21.06 -2.27
CA ILE A 635 -26.95 21.36 -3.46
C ILE A 635 -25.66 22.11 -3.06
N ALA A 636 -25.74 23.09 -2.15
CA ALA A 636 -24.56 23.78 -1.64
C ALA A 636 -23.58 22.82 -0.93
N MET A 637 -24.10 21.85 -0.17
CA MET A 637 -23.29 20.83 0.50
C MET A 637 -22.66 19.85 -0.49
N GLN A 638 -23.35 19.47 -1.56
CA GLN A 638 -22.75 18.70 -2.65
C GLN A 638 -21.58 19.47 -3.26
N GLY A 639 -21.78 20.75 -3.59
CA GLY A 639 -20.73 21.62 -4.13
C GLY A 639 -19.53 21.76 -3.18
N TRP A 640 -19.80 21.97 -1.89
CA TRP A 640 -18.75 22.00 -0.86
C TRP A 640 -17.99 20.68 -0.78
N THR A 641 -18.69 19.53 -0.80
CA THR A 641 -18.07 18.20 -0.70
C THR A 641 -17.19 17.93 -1.92
N VAL A 642 -17.68 18.20 -3.12
CA VAL A 642 -16.90 18.06 -4.37
C VAL A 642 -15.64 18.91 -4.32
N ASN A 643 -15.75 20.17 -3.87
CA ASN A 643 -14.60 21.05 -3.73
C ASN A 643 -13.62 20.56 -2.65
N ALA A 644 -14.12 20.07 -1.51
CA ALA A 644 -13.28 19.55 -0.43
C ALA A 644 -12.53 18.27 -0.83
N ILE A 645 -13.20 17.37 -1.57
CA ILE A 645 -12.55 16.22 -2.20
C ILE A 645 -11.50 16.71 -3.20
N GLY A 646 -11.84 17.67 -4.07
CA GLY A 646 -10.91 18.28 -5.02
C GLY A 646 -9.68 18.88 -4.35
N SER A 647 -9.83 19.63 -3.27
CA SER A 647 -8.70 20.16 -2.49
C SER A 647 -7.90 19.06 -1.81
N SER A 648 -8.55 18.00 -1.29
CA SER A 648 -7.83 16.84 -0.76
C SER A 648 -7.10 16.06 -1.85
N GLN A 649 -7.62 16.04 -3.07
CA GLN A 649 -7.02 15.42 -4.24
C GLN A 649 -5.86 16.23 -4.78
N GLU A 650 -5.97 17.55 -4.89
CA GLU A 650 -4.84 18.42 -5.19
C GLU A 650 -3.73 18.21 -4.14
N ASN A 651 -4.10 17.97 -2.87
CA ASN A 651 -3.13 17.57 -1.85
C ASN A 651 -2.52 16.15 -2.07
N THR A 652 -3.21 15.21 -2.73
CA THR A 652 -2.74 13.83 -3.02
C THR A 652 -2.11 13.65 -4.42
N GLU A 653 -2.46 14.48 -5.40
CA GLU A 653 -2.04 14.47 -6.81
C GLU A 653 -0.96 15.53 -7.08
N ASP A 654 -1.13 16.77 -6.59
CA ASP A 654 -0.15 17.85 -6.76
C ASP A 654 0.89 17.90 -5.61
N ASN A 655 0.70 17.10 -4.54
CA ASN A 655 1.38 17.31 -3.25
C ASN A 655 1.78 16.08 -2.37
N PRO A 656 2.08 14.87 -2.90
CA PRO A 656 2.78 13.83 -2.12
C PRO A 656 4.03 14.35 -1.39
N SER A 657 4.71 15.30 -2.03
CA SER A 657 5.88 15.97 -1.51
C SER A 657 5.57 17.05 -0.46
N ILE A 658 4.36 17.62 -0.40
CA ILE A 658 3.96 18.49 0.73
C ILE A 658 3.76 17.67 1.99
N LEU A 659 3.23 16.45 1.91
CA LEU A 659 3.21 15.57 3.09
C LEU A 659 4.63 15.25 3.57
N PHE A 660 5.58 15.07 2.65
CA PHE A 660 6.98 14.99 3.01
C PHE A 660 7.50 16.29 3.66
N VAL A 661 7.14 17.47 3.14
CA VAL A 661 7.47 18.78 3.74
C VAL A 661 6.85 18.95 5.12
N GLU A 662 5.62 18.52 5.32
CA GLU A 662 4.89 18.58 6.58
C GLU A 662 5.48 17.60 7.59
N ASN A 663 5.76 16.36 7.18
CA ASN A 663 6.51 15.40 7.98
C ASN A 663 7.87 15.96 8.37
N HIS A 664 8.58 16.62 7.44
CA HIS A 664 9.83 17.30 7.74
C HIS A 664 9.65 18.45 8.75
N LYS A 665 8.61 19.28 8.60
CA LYS A 665 8.31 20.36 9.55
C LYS A 665 7.99 19.81 10.94
N ASN A 666 7.11 18.82 11.03
CA ASN A 666 6.70 18.18 12.28
C ASN A 666 7.89 17.48 12.96
N TRP A 667 8.71 16.79 12.18
CA TRP A 667 9.95 16.17 12.63
C TRP A 667 10.94 17.23 13.16
N LYS A 668 11.14 18.32 12.43
CA LYS A 668 11.99 19.46 12.85
C LYS A 668 11.51 20.07 14.16
N GLU A 669 10.21 20.36 14.27
CA GLU A 669 9.62 20.88 15.52
C GLU A 669 9.78 19.90 16.69
N THR A 670 9.66 18.60 16.43
CA THR A 670 9.84 17.55 17.44
C THR A 670 11.27 17.51 17.95
N ILE A 671 12.24 17.60 17.03
CA ILE A 671 13.65 17.75 17.38
C ILE A 671 13.82 19.01 18.22
N GLU A 672 13.47 20.20 17.72
CA GLU A 672 13.66 21.48 18.44
C GLU A 672 13.02 21.52 19.84
N LYS A 673 11.90 20.81 20.05
CA LYS A 673 11.22 20.71 21.37
C LYS A 673 11.91 19.74 22.33
N ASN A 674 12.46 18.63 21.84
CA ASN A 674 13.07 17.59 22.68
C ASN A 674 14.53 17.91 23.05
N THR A 675 15.09 19.01 22.53
CA THR A 675 16.48 19.39 22.67
C THR A 675 16.71 20.33 23.84
N THR A 676 16.89 19.75 25.03
CA THR A 676 17.23 20.50 26.26
C THR A 676 18.67 20.31 26.75
N LEU A 677 19.47 19.46 26.09
CA LEU A 677 20.83 19.12 26.50
C LEU A 677 21.89 19.66 25.51
N ASN A 678 22.99 20.18 26.07
CA ASN A 678 24.09 20.79 25.33
C ASN A 678 24.81 19.76 24.44
N TYR A 679 24.63 19.90 23.12
CA TYR A 679 25.66 19.74 22.07
C TYR A 679 25.70 18.44 21.18
N PRO A 680 25.38 18.57 19.87
CA PRO A 680 24.36 19.46 19.37
C PRO A 680 23.21 18.68 18.78
N ILE A 681 22.06 19.28 18.96
CA ILE A 681 20.89 18.94 18.20
C ILE A 681 20.63 20.18 17.34
N LYS A 682 21.43 20.30 16.27
CA LYS A 682 21.16 21.23 15.18
C LYS A 682 20.25 20.50 14.21
N THR A 683 19.04 21.00 13.99
CA THR A 683 18.24 20.62 12.82
C THR A 683 18.92 21.19 11.59
N MET A 684 19.11 20.39 10.54
CA MET A 684 19.63 20.92 9.30
C MET A 684 18.66 21.95 8.72
N THR A 685 19.23 23.05 8.24
CA THR A 685 18.59 23.92 7.26
C THR A 685 19.31 23.65 5.96
N ASN A 686 18.66 22.97 5.02
CA ASN A 686 19.15 22.87 3.66
C ASN A 686 18.13 23.58 2.75
N THR A 687 18.61 24.41 1.83
CA THR A 687 17.82 25.25 0.91
C THR A 687 16.90 24.42 0.03
N LYS A 688 17.22 23.14 -0.19
CA LYS A 688 16.34 22.15 -0.83
C LYS A 688 15.17 21.72 0.04
N PHE A 689 15.21 21.94 1.36
CA PHE A 689 14.10 21.73 2.29
C PHE A 689 13.16 22.94 2.40
N ASN A 690 13.31 23.96 1.53
CA ASN A 690 12.22 24.90 1.28
C ASN A 690 11.07 24.13 0.60
N ALA A 691 9.83 24.34 1.06
CA ALA A 691 8.63 23.67 0.56
C ALA A 691 8.56 23.61 -0.98
N ASP A 692 8.83 24.74 -1.66
CA ASP A 692 8.76 24.83 -3.12
C ASP A 692 9.84 24.00 -3.83
N THR A 693 11.03 23.90 -3.24
CA THR A 693 12.19 23.23 -3.84
C THR A 693 12.23 21.74 -3.48
N LEU A 694 11.72 21.40 -2.29
CA LEU A 694 11.59 20.04 -1.82
C LEU A 694 10.54 19.30 -2.64
N SER A 695 9.42 19.98 -2.94
CA SER A 695 8.36 19.41 -3.76
C SER A 695 8.86 18.89 -5.10
N GLY A 696 9.54 19.74 -5.87
CA GLY A 696 10.12 19.36 -7.16
C GLY A 696 11.18 18.26 -7.05
N THR A 697 11.97 18.25 -5.97
CA THR A 697 13.04 17.24 -5.77
C THR A 697 12.46 15.85 -5.44
N ILE A 698 11.41 15.79 -4.63
CA ILE A 698 10.70 14.54 -4.32
C ILE A 698 10.03 14.00 -5.59
N SER A 699 9.33 14.86 -6.32
CA SER A 699 8.67 14.50 -7.59
C SER A 699 9.65 14.12 -8.69
N GLU A 700 10.92 14.47 -8.58
CA GLU A 700 11.99 14.02 -9.48
C GLU A 700 12.51 12.63 -9.07
N LYS A 701 12.87 12.45 -7.80
CA LYS A 701 13.58 11.26 -7.31
C LYS A 701 12.68 10.07 -6.99
N TRP A 702 11.48 10.31 -6.46
CA TRP A 702 10.50 9.28 -6.10
C TRP A 702 9.32 9.24 -7.08
N ASN A 703 9.56 9.58 -8.34
CA ASN A 703 8.57 9.41 -9.40
C ASN A 703 8.44 7.94 -9.83
N PRO A 704 7.27 7.28 -9.66
CA PRO A 704 7.05 5.90 -10.06
C PRO A 704 7.16 5.71 -11.59
N ASN A 705 6.91 6.76 -12.37
CA ASN A 705 6.89 6.71 -13.84
C ASN A 705 8.24 7.07 -14.49
N SER A 706 9.23 7.47 -13.69
CA SER A 706 10.62 7.78 -14.11
C SER A 706 10.83 8.81 -15.24
N THR A 707 9.78 9.31 -15.90
CA THR A 707 9.91 10.41 -16.85
C THR A 707 10.04 11.73 -16.10
N LEU A 708 11.21 12.38 -16.27
CA LEU A 708 11.49 13.75 -15.86
C LEU A 708 10.58 14.71 -16.65
N ILE A 709 9.30 14.81 -16.27
CA ILE A 709 8.46 15.91 -16.72
C ILE A 709 8.95 17.13 -15.96
N LYS A 710 9.60 18.06 -16.66
CA LYS A 710 9.85 19.42 -16.15
C LYS A 710 8.49 20.05 -15.83
N TYR A 711 8.05 19.93 -14.59
CA TYR A 711 6.93 20.72 -14.09
C TYR A 711 7.34 22.20 -14.15
N ASP A 712 6.62 22.98 -14.95
CA ASP A 712 6.76 24.44 -14.98
C ASP A 712 6.24 24.95 -13.63
N LEU A 713 7.15 25.39 -12.75
CA LEU A 713 6.92 25.92 -11.39
C LEU A 713 6.02 27.18 -11.32
N ARG A 714 5.29 27.51 -12.39
CA ARG A 714 4.46 28.73 -12.48
C ARG A 714 3.07 28.63 -11.87
N ASN A 715 2.62 27.45 -11.45
CA ASN A 715 1.32 27.28 -10.80
C ASN A 715 1.36 27.37 -9.26
N SER A 716 2.45 27.87 -8.66
CA SER A 716 2.61 28.05 -7.20
C SER A 716 1.66 29.07 -6.53
N MET A 717 0.62 29.56 -7.20
CA MET A 717 -0.45 30.32 -6.55
C MET A 717 -1.33 29.47 -5.61
N SER A 718 -1.25 28.13 -5.66
CA SER A 718 -2.00 27.23 -4.77
C SER A 718 -1.50 27.23 -3.31
N TYR A 719 -0.25 27.65 -3.06
CA TYR A 719 0.32 27.70 -1.70
C TYR A 719 -0.40 28.72 -0.81
N THR A 720 -0.90 29.80 -1.39
CA THR A 720 -1.72 30.81 -0.70
C THR A 720 -3.06 30.24 -0.25
N SER A 721 -3.69 29.35 -1.02
CA SER A 721 -4.99 28.75 -0.70
C SER A 721 -4.93 27.86 0.55
N TYR A 722 -3.81 27.16 0.76
CA TYR A 722 -3.58 26.33 1.93
C TYR A 722 -3.46 27.16 3.22
N LEU A 723 -2.67 28.23 3.22
CA LEU A 723 -2.51 29.14 4.37
C LEU A 723 -3.83 29.80 4.78
N PHE A 724 -4.71 30.09 3.81
CA PHE A 724 -6.04 30.66 4.08
C PHE A 724 -7.06 29.66 4.62
N ASN A 725 -6.94 28.36 4.29
CA ASN A 725 -7.91 27.34 4.71
C ASN A 725 -7.51 26.57 5.98
N THR A 726 -6.22 26.48 6.30
CA THR A 726 -5.72 25.76 7.51
C THR A 726 -5.50 26.67 8.71
N LEU A 727 -5.27 27.96 8.49
CA LEU A 727 -5.24 28.96 9.55
C LEU A 727 -6.53 29.74 9.46
N GLY A 728 -7.44 29.57 10.43
CA GLY A 728 -8.64 30.38 10.59
C GLY A 728 -8.32 31.85 10.87
N GLY A 729 -7.74 32.53 9.88
CA GLY A 729 -7.51 33.95 9.88
C GLY A 729 -8.80 34.64 9.48
N GLU A 730 -9.54 35.13 10.48
CA GLU A 730 -10.52 36.18 10.27
C GLU A 730 -9.88 37.34 9.50
N LEU A 731 -10.60 37.84 8.50
CA LEU A 731 -10.49 39.23 8.06
C LEU A 731 -11.44 40.08 8.89
#